data_AF-A0A835V630-F1
#
_entry.id   AF-A0A835V630-F1
#
_cell.length_a   1.000
_cell.length_b   1.000
_cell.length_c   1.000
_cell.angle_alpha   90.00
_cell.angle_beta   90.00
_cell.angle_gamma   90.00
#
_symmetry.space_group_name_H-M   'P 1'
#
loop_
_entity.id
_entity.type
_entity.pdbx_description
1 polymer ?
#
loop_
_entity_poly.entity_id
_entity_poly.type
_entity_poly.pdbx_seq_one_letter_code
_entity_poly.pdbx_strand_id
1 'polypeptide(L)'
;MDGLDSRGQVVLIGATNRIDAIDGALRRPGRFDREFTFPLPGCKARAEILDIHTRKWKEPPSKELKGELAASCVGYCGADLKALCTEAAIRAFREKYPQVYTSDEKFVIDVNSINVQKYHFLEAMSTITPAAHRGSIVHSRPLSPIVSSFLLKHVQRIMTQILDIFPFLSNSEMNTLSVCSYGPAIPLVYRPRLLICADDSSGLDHVGPAVLHELEKFPVHSLGLPSLLSDPSAKTPEEALVHIFSEARRTTPSVLFLPQFQLWWETAHEQLKAVLMTLLEELPSQLPILLLGTSSEPLLEIDGNSTPIFAPRNIYTVDRPTKEDRYRFVEQIIETVLSIPMERSSIKNKESDSLPELPKAPKEVSGPKVSELRAKAEAEQHSLRRLRMCLRDVCNRILYDKRFSVFHYPVSDEDAPNYRTIIQNPMDVATILQRVDSGLYITRSSFIQDVDLIVSNARAYNGDDYSGARIVSRAFELRDVVQGMLSQMDPALISSCEKIAEQGGPSHMPDDVGGLCIPSVPVAQTTAVTRSSARLRNAQPEVNLSQSYEALKRTRKNIDNEQIASNAEDRSKYVAETEPSKASSNLSSAQEADADESLNPTEAELTEASGMASCAAHEDVLLDSEMNESEFTDQISSVKRRLMERTEGYGAPLLERLYCRLVKGVLEMKSQGAILRFLLDFVDDEENF
;
A
#
# COMPACT_ATOMS: atom_id res chain seq x y z
N MET A 1 -9.87 31.93 7.49
CA MET A 1 -9.40 32.14 6.10
C MET A 1 -10.01 33.46 5.68
N ASP A 2 -11.33 33.50 5.51
CA ASP A 2 -12.17 34.57 6.07
C ASP A 2 -11.69 35.05 7.46
N GLY A 3 -11.83 36.35 7.69
CA GLY A 3 -11.55 37.07 8.92
C GLY A 3 -11.81 38.57 8.72
N LEU A 4 -11.89 39.35 9.81
CA LEU A 4 -12.13 40.80 9.71
C LEU A 4 -10.96 41.58 9.10
N ASP A 5 -9.72 41.08 9.22
CA ASP A 5 -8.53 41.61 8.57
C ASP A 5 -8.21 40.86 7.27
N SER A 6 -8.03 41.61 6.18
CA SER A 6 -7.56 41.07 4.89
C SER A 6 -6.08 40.73 4.94
N ARG A 7 -5.74 39.43 4.86
CA ARG A 7 -4.36 38.91 5.01
C ARG A 7 -3.45 39.06 3.78
N GLY A 8 -3.72 40.03 2.91
CA GLY A 8 -3.01 40.23 1.65
C GLY A 8 -3.29 39.14 0.60
N GLN A 9 -2.43 39.08 -0.43
CA GLN A 9 -2.57 38.14 -1.54
C GLN A 9 -1.89 36.80 -1.24
N VAL A 10 -2.60 35.90 -0.55
CA VAL A 10 -2.16 34.52 -0.28
C VAL A 10 -3.13 33.53 -0.89
N VAL A 11 -2.66 32.69 -1.82
CA VAL A 11 -3.43 31.59 -2.40
C VAL A 11 -3.16 30.32 -1.61
N LEU A 12 -4.22 29.66 -1.13
CA LEU A 12 -4.13 28.36 -0.47
C LEU A 12 -4.56 27.25 -1.43
N ILE A 13 -3.76 26.19 -1.52
CA ILE A 13 -4.09 24.97 -2.25
C ILE A 13 -4.03 23.81 -1.26
N GLY A 14 -5.10 23.00 -1.22
CA GLY A 14 -5.17 21.77 -0.43
C GLY A 14 -5.42 20.56 -1.33
N ALA A 15 -4.93 19.40 -0.92
CA ALA A 15 -5.20 18.12 -1.56
C ALA A 15 -5.77 17.15 -0.51
N THR A 16 -6.75 16.33 -0.91
CA THR A 16 -7.31 15.26 -0.07
C THR A 16 -7.74 14.09 -0.94
N ASN A 17 -7.68 12.88 -0.37
CA ASN A 17 -8.30 11.69 -0.95
C ASN A 17 -9.76 11.52 -0.50
N ARG A 18 -10.20 12.30 0.51
CA ARG A 18 -11.52 12.24 1.15
C ARG A 18 -12.07 13.65 1.37
N ILE A 19 -13.03 14.04 0.55
CA ILE A 19 -13.68 15.37 0.59
C ILE A 19 -14.91 15.41 1.50
N ASP A 20 -15.41 14.23 1.88
CA ASP A 20 -16.37 13.94 2.94
C ASP A 20 -15.78 14.22 4.34
N ALA A 21 -14.48 13.95 4.53
CA ALA A 21 -13.77 14.16 5.79
C ALA A 21 -13.41 15.64 6.07
N ILE A 22 -13.66 16.54 5.11
CA ILE A 22 -13.44 17.99 5.27
C ILE A 22 -14.74 18.66 5.73
N ASP A 23 -14.65 19.45 6.80
CA ASP A 23 -15.76 20.28 7.30
C ASP A 23 -16.36 21.17 6.18
N GLY A 24 -17.66 21.01 5.94
CA GLY A 24 -18.43 21.82 5.00
C GLY A 24 -18.50 23.31 5.35
N ALA A 25 -17.98 23.76 6.49
CA ALA A 25 -17.72 25.16 6.78
C ALA A 25 -16.43 25.69 6.14
N LEU A 26 -15.46 24.85 5.79
CA LEU A 26 -14.25 25.23 5.03
C LEU A 26 -14.49 25.25 3.52
N ARG A 27 -15.41 24.41 3.03
CA ARG A 27 -15.82 24.26 1.62
C ARG A 27 -16.80 25.36 1.14
N ARG A 28 -16.73 26.55 1.73
CA ARG A 28 -17.61 27.70 1.41
C ARG A 28 -16.80 28.79 0.71
N PRO A 29 -17.43 29.58 -0.20
CA PRO A 29 -16.81 30.79 -0.74
C PRO A 29 -16.29 31.71 0.38
N GLY A 30 -15.14 32.35 0.14
CA GLY A 30 -14.31 33.06 1.15
C GLY A 30 -13.22 32.18 1.78
N ARG A 31 -13.03 30.94 1.32
CA ARG A 31 -12.20 29.91 1.96
C ARG A 31 -11.59 28.96 0.93
N PHE A 32 -12.22 27.81 0.67
CA PHE A 32 -11.93 26.96 -0.49
C PHE A 32 -13.01 27.20 -1.54
N ASP A 33 -12.78 28.20 -2.38
CA ASP A 33 -13.75 28.71 -3.36
C ASP A 33 -13.89 27.81 -4.61
N ARG A 34 -12.95 26.89 -4.81
CA ARG A 34 -12.88 25.99 -5.96
C ARG A 34 -12.44 24.61 -5.53
N GLU A 35 -13.14 23.60 -6.01
CA GLU A 35 -12.83 22.19 -5.81
C GLU A 35 -12.48 21.58 -7.19
N PHE A 36 -11.40 20.82 -7.25
CA PHE A 36 -10.93 20.16 -8.48
C PHE A 36 -10.83 18.67 -8.24
N THR A 37 -11.75 17.90 -8.83
CA THR A 37 -11.73 16.44 -8.80
C THR A 37 -10.84 15.92 -9.93
N PHE A 38 -9.87 15.08 -9.60
CA PHE A 38 -9.00 14.42 -10.57
C PHE A 38 -9.40 12.94 -10.69
N PRO A 39 -10.21 12.56 -11.69
CA PRO A 39 -10.58 11.16 -11.91
C PRO A 39 -9.38 10.34 -12.42
N LEU A 40 -9.56 9.01 -12.51
CA LEU A 40 -8.59 8.14 -13.17
C LEU A 40 -8.42 8.52 -14.66
N PRO A 41 -7.20 8.44 -15.23
CA PRO A 41 -6.96 8.79 -16.61
C PRO A 41 -7.57 7.76 -17.58
N GLY A 42 -8.44 8.22 -18.48
CA GLY A 42 -8.86 7.44 -19.66
C GLY A 42 -7.72 7.30 -20.69
N CYS A 43 -7.87 6.39 -21.65
CA CYS A 43 -6.84 5.91 -22.57
C CYS A 43 -5.99 7.03 -23.22
N LYS A 44 -6.61 8.10 -23.74
CA LYS A 44 -5.86 9.24 -24.31
C LYS A 44 -4.92 9.89 -23.28
N ALA A 45 -5.42 10.16 -22.07
CA ALA A 45 -4.63 10.72 -20.98
C ALA A 45 -3.55 9.73 -20.48
N ARG A 46 -3.81 8.41 -20.51
CA ARG A 46 -2.78 7.39 -20.21
C ARG A 46 -1.64 7.42 -21.23
N ALA A 47 -1.95 7.54 -22.53
CA ALA A 47 -0.94 7.68 -23.58
C ALA A 47 -0.12 8.98 -23.43
N GLU A 48 -0.73 10.09 -23.03
CA GLU A 48 -0.05 11.35 -22.73
C GLU A 48 0.86 11.26 -21.49
N ILE A 49 0.42 10.56 -20.42
CA ILE A 49 1.24 10.31 -19.22
C ILE A 49 2.43 9.40 -19.55
N LEU A 50 2.23 8.35 -20.36
CA LEU A 50 3.31 7.50 -20.87
C LEU A 50 4.30 8.30 -21.73
N ASP A 51 3.83 9.25 -22.55
CA ASP A 51 4.71 10.17 -23.28
C ASP A 51 5.54 11.04 -22.33
N ILE A 52 4.92 11.66 -21.31
CA ILE A 52 5.63 12.49 -20.32
C ILE A 52 6.73 11.71 -19.60
N HIS A 53 6.48 10.45 -19.21
CA HIS A 53 7.47 9.62 -18.52
C HIS A 53 8.57 9.08 -19.44
N THR A 54 8.28 8.87 -20.72
CA THR A 54 9.26 8.37 -21.71
C THR A 54 9.99 9.47 -22.48
N ARG A 55 9.56 10.74 -22.40
CA ARG A 55 10.15 11.90 -23.11
C ARG A 55 11.65 12.14 -22.85
N LYS A 56 12.17 11.66 -21.71
CA LYS A 56 13.60 11.76 -21.37
C LYS A 56 14.44 10.55 -21.80
N TRP A 57 13.82 9.54 -22.41
CA TRP A 57 14.53 8.35 -22.89
C TRP A 57 15.21 8.68 -24.23
N LYS A 58 16.41 8.14 -24.44
CA LYS A 58 17.16 8.27 -25.70
C LYS A 58 16.38 7.70 -26.89
N GLU A 59 15.74 6.54 -26.65
CA GLU A 59 14.86 5.85 -27.59
C GLU A 59 13.49 5.67 -26.90
N PRO A 60 12.54 6.62 -27.07
CA PRO A 60 11.20 6.49 -26.53
C PRO A 60 10.36 5.47 -27.33
N PRO A 61 9.41 4.76 -26.70
CA PRO A 61 8.56 3.79 -27.40
C PRO A 61 7.69 4.46 -28.48
N SER A 62 7.34 3.68 -29.51
CA SER A 62 6.54 4.16 -30.65
C SER A 62 5.16 4.67 -30.22
N LYS A 63 4.52 5.48 -31.07
CA LYS A 63 3.17 5.98 -30.82
C LYS A 63 2.14 4.83 -30.75
N GLU A 64 2.32 3.81 -31.59
CA GLU A 64 1.50 2.59 -31.58
C GLU A 64 1.64 1.84 -30.25
N LEU A 65 2.89 1.54 -29.82
CA LEU A 65 3.13 0.85 -28.55
C LEU A 65 2.59 1.65 -27.34
N LYS A 66 2.70 2.99 -27.35
CA LYS A 66 2.07 3.84 -26.32
C LYS A 66 0.54 3.78 -26.37
N GLY A 67 -0.07 3.62 -27.54
CA GLY A 67 -1.51 3.42 -27.71
C GLY A 67 -1.98 2.04 -27.20
N GLU A 68 -1.27 0.97 -27.57
CA GLU A 68 -1.51 -0.39 -27.07
C GLU A 68 -1.44 -0.44 -25.54
N LEU A 69 -0.34 0.06 -24.95
CA LEU A 69 -0.15 0.09 -23.50
C LEU A 69 -1.22 0.95 -22.82
N ALA A 70 -1.60 2.09 -23.40
CA ALA A 70 -2.68 2.91 -22.86
C ALA A 70 -4.05 2.20 -22.88
N ALA A 71 -4.33 1.36 -23.87
CA ALA A 71 -5.53 0.52 -23.89
C ALA A 71 -5.47 -0.58 -22.81
N SER A 72 -4.33 -1.28 -22.67
CA SER A 72 -4.15 -2.35 -21.67
C SER A 72 -4.11 -1.86 -20.22
N CYS A 73 -3.58 -0.65 -19.95
CA CYS A 73 -3.44 -0.10 -18.60
C CYS A 73 -4.75 0.45 -18.00
N VAL A 74 -5.84 -0.29 -18.09
CA VAL A 74 -7.13 0.05 -17.46
C VAL A 74 -6.96 0.15 -15.94
N GLY A 75 -7.54 1.17 -15.32
CA GLY A 75 -7.47 1.37 -13.85
C GLY A 75 -6.11 1.81 -13.30
N TYR A 76 -5.07 1.99 -14.14
CA TYR A 76 -3.79 2.55 -13.73
C TYR A 76 -3.94 4.05 -13.44
N CYS A 77 -3.46 4.51 -12.28
CA CYS A 77 -3.28 5.94 -12.03
C CYS A 77 -1.93 6.43 -12.60
N GLY A 78 -1.71 7.76 -12.62
CA GLY A 78 -0.45 8.33 -13.11
C GLY A 78 0.80 7.85 -12.35
N ALA A 79 0.67 7.47 -11.07
CA ALA A 79 1.76 6.86 -10.31
C ALA A 79 2.05 5.40 -10.74
N ASP A 80 1.01 4.63 -11.10
CA ASP A 80 1.19 3.26 -11.60
C ASP A 80 1.80 3.27 -13.02
N LEU A 81 1.41 4.22 -13.88
CA LEU A 81 2.02 4.38 -15.21
C LEU A 81 3.50 4.78 -15.11
N LYS A 82 3.85 5.64 -14.15
CA LYS A 82 5.26 5.92 -13.83
C LYS A 82 6.00 4.66 -13.36
N ALA A 83 5.38 3.88 -12.46
CA ALA A 83 5.96 2.62 -11.97
C ALA A 83 6.18 1.61 -13.09
N LEU A 84 5.24 1.49 -14.03
CA LEU A 84 5.34 0.66 -15.22
C LEU A 84 6.53 1.04 -16.10
N CYS A 85 6.73 2.34 -16.35
CA CYS A 85 7.91 2.83 -17.08
C CYS A 85 9.22 2.51 -16.35
N THR A 86 9.27 2.59 -15.01
CA THR A 86 10.49 2.25 -14.25
C THR A 86 10.74 0.75 -14.17
N GLU A 87 9.71 -0.09 -14.01
CA GLU A 87 9.87 -1.55 -13.96
C GLU A 87 10.27 -2.13 -15.33
N ALA A 88 9.72 -1.61 -16.43
CA ALA A 88 10.16 -2.00 -17.77
C ALA A 88 11.65 -1.64 -18.02
N ALA A 89 12.10 -0.48 -17.53
CA ALA A 89 13.52 -0.09 -17.60
C ALA A 89 14.42 -0.93 -16.68
N ILE A 90 13.96 -1.29 -15.48
CA ILE A 90 14.69 -2.18 -14.56
C ILE A 90 14.81 -3.59 -15.15
N ARG A 91 13.79 -4.07 -15.88
CA ARG A 91 13.85 -5.34 -16.61
C ARG A 91 14.86 -5.34 -17.75
N ALA A 92 14.83 -4.30 -18.60
CA ALA A 92 15.83 -4.13 -19.66
C ALA A 92 17.27 -4.01 -19.12
N PHE A 93 17.43 -3.42 -17.92
CA PHE A 93 18.70 -3.41 -17.21
C PHE A 93 19.10 -4.80 -16.68
N ARG A 94 18.16 -5.57 -16.12
CA ARG A 94 18.40 -6.93 -15.59
C ARG A 94 18.76 -7.94 -16.68
N GLU A 95 18.06 -7.93 -17.83
CA GLU A 95 18.40 -8.79 -18.97
C GLU A 95 19.82 -8.48 -19.48
N LYS A 96 20.16 -7.20 -19.61
CA LYS A 96 21.43 -6.78 -20.18
C LYS A 96 22.63 -6.90 -19.25
N TYR A 97 22.43 -6.71 -17.95
CA TYR A 97 23.48 -6.64 -16.94
C TYR A 97 23.19 -7.51 -15.69
N PRO A 98 22.95 -8.83 -15.86
CA PRO A 98 22.66 -9.73 -14.73
C PRO A 98 23.79 -9.79 -13.70
N GLN A 99 25.06 -9.60 -14.14
CA GLN A 99 26.26 -9.63 -13.28
C GLN A 99 26.18 -8.62 -12.12
N VAL A 100 25.49 -7.50 -12.32
CA VAL A 100 25.29 -6.44 -11.31
C VAL A 100 24.48 -6.93 -10.10
N TYR A 101 23.71 -8.01 -10.26
CA TYR A 101 22.95 -8.65 -9.18
C TYR A 101 23.64 -9.91 -8.62
N THR A 102 24.79 -10.32 -9.18
CA THR A 102 25.54 -11.52 -8.78
C THR A 102 26.71 -11.21 -7.83
N SER A 103 27.17 -9.96 -7.76
CA SER A 103 28.33 -9.57 -6.94
C SER A 103 28.26 -8.13 -6.44
N ASP A 104 28.80 -7.87 -5.24
CA ASP A 104 28.88 -6.53 -4.61
C ASP A 104 29.88 -5.57 -5.28
N GLU A 105 30.56 -5.98 -6.35
CA GLU A 105 31.54 -5.14 -7.05
C GLU A 105 30.86 -4.13 -7.98
N LYS A 106 31.37 -2.88 -7.96
CA LYS A 106 30.94 -1.85 -8.91
C LYS A 106 31.53 -2.16 -10.29
N PHE A 107 30.67 -2.22 -11.31
CA PHE A 107 31.06 -2.32 -12.71
C PHE A 107 30.94 -0.98 -13.43
N VAL A 108 31.67 -0.79 -14.53
CA VAL A 108 31.42 0.31 -15.48
C VAL A 108 30.30 -0.14 -16.43
N ILE A 109 29.21 0.62 -16.48
CA ILE A 109 27.98 0.27 -17.20
C ILE A 109 27.70 1.31 -18.27
N ASP A 110 27.52 0.90 -19.53
CA ASP A 110 27.05 1.81 -20.58
C ASP A 110 25.52 1.88 -20.61
N VAL A 111 25.00 2.92 -19.94
CA VAL A 111 23.57 3.26 -19.90
C VAL A 111 22.99 3.51 -21.31
N ASN A 112 23.80 3.92 -22.29
CA ASN A 112 23.34 4.21 -23.65
C ASN A 112 22.93 2.95 -24.44
N SER A 113 23.29 1.76 -23.94
CA SER A 113 23.10 0.48 -24.61
C SER A 113 21.81 -0.25 -24.20
N ILE A 114 21.07 0.26 -23.22
CA ILE A 114 19.84 -0.33 -22.69
C ILE A 114 18.66 0.13 -23.56
N ASN A 115 17.89 -0.81 -24.13
CA ASN A 115 16.72 -0.53 -24.95
C ASN A 115 15.48 -1.26 -24.40
N VAL A 116 14.39 -0.52 -24.19
CA VAL A 116 13.17 -1.02 -23.53
C VAL A 116 12.12 -1.44 -24.58
N GLN A 117 12.19 -2.70 -25.00
CA GLN A 117 11.26 -3.32 -25.94
C GLN A 117 9.89 -3.70 -25.31
N LYS A 118 8.88 -4.02 -26.15
CA LYS A 118 7.48 -4.32 -25.77
C LYS A 118 7.34 -5.37 -24.67
N TYR A 119 8.10 -6.47 -24.70
CA TYR A 119 7.95 -7.55 -23.71
C TYR A 119 8.26 -7.12 -22.28
N HIS A 120 9.22 -6.21 -22.05
CA HIS A 120 9.51 -5.67 -20.71
C HIS A 120 8.29 -4.97 -20.10
N PHE A 121 7.46 -4.31 -20.91
CA PHE A 121 6.22 -3.70 -20.45
C PHE A 121 5.14 -4.74 -20.15
N LEU A 122 5.01 -5.80 -20.95
CA LEU A 122 4.08 -6.90 -20.69
C LEU A 122 4.41 -7.59 -19.36
N GLU A 123 5.70 -7.88 -19.13
CA GLU A 123 6.19 -8.52 -17.91
C GLU A 123 6.17 -7.59 -16.68
N ALA A 124 6.29 -6.27 -16.89
CA ALA A 124 6.05 -5.29 -15.83
C ALA A 124 4.56 -5.19 -15.45
N MET A 125 3.64 -5.27 -16.43
CA MET A 125 2.19 -5.28 -16.16
C MET A 125 1.72 -6.52 -15.39
N SER A 126 2.39 -7.67 -15.51
CA SER A 126 2.05 -8.86 -14.69
C SER A 126 2.48 -8.72 -13.22
N THR A 127 3.41 -7.80 -12.93
CA THR A 127 3.94 -7.55 -11.58
C THR A 127 3.21 -6.41 -10.86
N ILE A 128 2.72 -5.41 -11.60
CA ILE A 128 2.09 -4.20 -11.06
C ILE A 128 0.58 -4.39 -10.91
N THR A 129 0.08 -4.40 -9.67
CA THR A 129 -1.37 -4.29 -9.40
C THR A 129 -1.82 -2.84 -9.60
N PRO A 130 -2.85 -2.54 -10.42
CA PRO A 130 -3.31 -1.16 -10.63
C PRO A 130 -3.94 -0.56 -9.37
N ALA A 131 -3.78 0.75 -9.11
CA ALA A 131 -4.35 1.38 -7.90
C ALA A 131 -5.87 1.19 -7.78
N ALA A 132 -6.62 1.23 -8.89
CA ALA A 132 -8.07 1.01 -8.88
C ALA A 132 -8.49 -0.41 -8.47
N HIS A 133 -7.58 -1.40 -8.54
CA HIS A 133 -7.84 -2.79 -8.16
C HIS A 133 -7.52 -3.06 -6.68
N ARG A 134 -6.89 -2.10 -5.97
CA ARG A 134 -6.44 -2.26 -4.58
C ARG A 134 -7.58 -1.97 -3.59
N GLY A 135 -8.57 -2.86 -3.55
CA GLY A 135 -9.64 -2.84 -2.55
C GLY A 135 -11.08 -2.70 -3.07
N SER A 136 -11.30 -2.79 -4.38
CA SER A 136 -12.65 -2.84 -4.98
C SER A 136 -12.71 -3.83 -6.15
N ILE A 137 -13.90 -4.36 -6.43
CA ILE A 137 -14.13 -5.32 -7.52
C ILE A 137 -14.21 -4.55 -8.84
N VAL A 138 -13.20 -4.73 -9.70
CA VAL A 138 -13.16 -4.07 -11.01
C VAL A 138 -13.96 -4.87 -12.04
N HIS A 139 -15.08 -4.28 -12.44
CA HIS A 139 -16.02 -4.81 -13.42
C HIS A 139 -15.70 -4.36 -14.86
N SER A 140 -14.92 -3.30 -15.10
CA SER A 140 -14.49 -2.89 -16.45
C SER A 140 -13.26 -3.69 -16.91
N ARG A 141 -13.35 -4.34 -18.07
CA ARG A 141 -12.26 -5.14 -18.66
C ARG A 141 -12.33 -5.07 -20.20
N PRO A 142 -11.20 -4.97 -20.92
CA PRO A 142 -11.22 -5.04 -22.37
C PRO A 142 -11.69 -6.41 -22.85
N LEU A 143 -12.32 -6.45 -24.03
CA LEU A 143 -12.77 -7.71 -24.64
C LEU A 143 -11.56 -8.56 -25.05
N SER A 144 -11.56 -9.84 -24.68
CA SER A 144 -10.49 -10.79 -25.05
C SER A 144 -10.33 -10.88 -26.58
N PRO A 145 -9.11 -10.76 -27.15
CA PRO A 145 -8.91 -10.82 -28.60
C PRO A 145 -9.46 -12.10 -29.24
N ILE A 146 -9.41 -13.21 -28.51
CA ILE A 146 -9.91 -14.55 -28.87
C ILE A 146 -11.43 -14.53 -29.10
N VAL A 147 -12.15 -13.78 -28.26
CA VAL A 147 -13.62 -13.68 -28.23
C VAL A 147 -14.12 -12.47 -29.04
N SER A 148 -13.21 -11.53 -29.35
CA SER A 148 -13.52 -10.29 -30.06
C SER A 148 -14.13 -10.50 -31.45
N SER A 149 -13.72 -11.55 -32.16
CA SER A 149 -14.17 -11.88 -33.51
C SER A 149 -15.69 -12.03 -33.64
N PHE A 150 -16.39 -12.37 -32.56
CA PHE A 150 -17.84 -12.55 -32.54
C PHE A 150 -18.59 -11.68 -31.51
N LEU A 151 -18.02 -11.34 -30.34
CA LEU A 151 -18.71 -10.47 -29.37
C LEU A 151 -18.57 -8.96 -29.63
N LEU A 152 -17.55 -8.51 -30.39
CA LEU A 152 -17.34 -7.08 -30.64
C LEU A 152 -18.55 -6.41 -31.31
N LYS A 153 -19.27 -7.11 -32.19
CA LYS A 153 -20.50 -6.62 -32.83
C LYS A 153 -21.62 -6.35 -31.83
N HIS A 154 -21.70 -7.11 -30.73
CA HIS A 154 -22.70 -6.91 -29.69
C HIS A 154 -22.30 -5.71 -28.81
N VAL A 155 -21.02 -5.60 -28.43
CA VAL A 155 -20.50 -4.41 -27.72
C VAL A 155 -20.74 -3.14 -28.53
N GLN A 156 -20.47 -3.13 -29.84
CA GLN A 156 -20.73 -1.98 -30.72
C GLN A 156 -22.22 -1.63 -30.80
N ARG A 157 -23.12 -2.62 -30.93
CA ARG A 157 -24.59 -2.41 -30.97
C ARG A 157 -25.12 -1.88 -29.64
N ILE A 158 -24.62 -2.40 -28.52
CA ILE A 158 -24.91 -1.87 -27.18
C ILE A 158 -24.43 -0.42 -27.06
N MET A 159 -23.20 -0.11 -27.48
CA MET A 159 -22.67 1.26 -27.45
C MET A 159 -23.49 2.23 -28.32
N THR A 160 -24.07 1.79 -29.46
CA THR A 160 -25.01 2.63 -30.21
C THR A 160 -26.33 2.89 -29.46
N GLN A 161 -26.87 1.90 -28.74
CA GLN A 161 -28.05 2.12 -27.89
C GLN A 161 -27.74 3.02 -26.68
N ILE A 162 -26.53 2.90 -26.10
CA ILE A 162 -26.09 3.80 -25.03
C ILE A 162 -25.88 5.22 -25.57
N LEU A 163 -25.41 5.40 -26.80
CA LEU A 163 -25.34 6.74 -27.43
C LEU A 163 -26.72 7.38 -27.58
N ASP A 164 -27.74 6.63 -28.00
CA ASP A 164 -29.12 7.11 -28.13
C ASP A 164 -29.77 7.48 -26.77
N ILE A 165 -29.45 6.73 -25.72
CA ILE A 165 -30.03 6.88 -24.37
C ILE A 165 -29.20 7.84 -23.49
N PHE A 166 -27.91 8.01 -23.78
CA PHE A 166 -26.90 8.71 -22.96
C PHE A 166 -25.89 9.45 -23.85
N PRO A 167 -26.30 10.53 -24.56
CA PRO A 167 -25.49 11.21 -25.58
C PRO A 167 -24.21 11.92 -25.10
N PHE A 168 -23.92 11.93 -23.79
CA PHE A 168 -22.70 12.51 -23.19
C PHE A 168 -21.39 11.82 -23.61
N LEU A 169 -21.47 10.69 -24.32
CA LEU A 169 -20.31 9.98 -24.90
C LEU A 169 -19.62 10.72 -26.06
N SER A 170 -20.36 11.55 -26.80
CA SER A 170 -19.84 12.27 -27.98
C SER A 170 -18.96 13.47 -27.56
N ASN A 171 -17.79 13.61 -28.18
CA ASN A 171 -16.75 14.52 -27.67
C ASN A 171 -17.09 16.01 -27.89
N SER A 172 -16.97 16.78 -26.80
CA SER A 172 -16.52 18.19 -26.69
C SER A 172 -17.16 19.33 -27.51
N GLU A 173 -17.57 19.14 -28.77
CA GLU A 173 -17.91 20.28 -29.67
C GLU A 173 -19.41 20.51 -29.83
N MET A 174 -20.26 19.48 -29.74
CA MET A 174 -21.71 19.63 -29.92
C MET A 174 -22.37 20.51 -28.83
N ASN A 175 -21.72 20.66 -27.66
CA ASN A 175 -22.12 21.60 -26.61
C ASN A 175 -21.95 23.08 -26.98
N THR A 176 -21.35 23.42 -28.14
CA THR A 176 -21.34 24.80 -28.65
C THR A 176 -22.58 25.14 -29.49
N LEU A 177 -23.28 24.13 -30.04
CA LEU A 177 -24.50 24.34 -30.83
C LEU A 177 -25.74 24.63 -29.97
N SER A 178 -25.73 24.25 -28.69
CA SER A 178 -26.79 24.60 -27.73
C SER A 178 -26.82 26.09 -27.35
N VAL A 179 -25.78 26.86 -27.71
CA VAL A 179 -25.67 28.30 -27.43
C VAL A 179 -26.62 29.14 -28.31
N CYS A 180 -27.13 28.61 -29.42
CA CYS A 180 -27.99 29.35 -30.36
C CYS A 180 -29.48 29.42 -29.99
N SER A 181 -29.90 28.87 -28.84
CA SER A 181 -31.31 28.84 -28.43
C SER A 181 -31.53 29.57 -27.10
N TYR A 182 -32.40 30.59 -27.10
CA TYR A 182 -32.79 31.32 -25.89
C TYR A 182 -33.71 30.47 -25.00
N GLY A 183 -33.10 29.65 -24.14
CA GLY A 183 -33.79 28.86 -23.12
C GLY A 183 -32.79 28.02 -22.31
N PRO A 184 -33.20 27.43 -21.17
CA PRO A 184 -32.37 26.44 -20.49
C PRO A 184 -32.19 25.24 -21.43
N ALA A 185 -30.93 24.82 -21.65
CA ALA A 185 -30.63 23.68 -22.51
C ALA A 185 -31.35 22.43 -21.98
N ILE A 186 -32.34 21.94 -22.74
CA ILE A 186 -33.12 20.76 -22.36
C ILE A 186 -32.15 19.57 -22.30
N PRO A 187 -31.98 18.91 -21.15
CA PRO A 187 -31.10 17.75 -21.06
C PRO A 187 -31.69 16.63 -21.92
N LEU A 188 -30.93 16.15 -22.90
CA LEU A 188 -31.33 15.07 -23.82
C LEU A 188 -31.33 13.68 -23.16
N VAL A 189 -31.43 13.63 -21.83
CA VAL A 189 -31.38 12.43 -21.01
C VAL A 189 -32.61 12.40 -20.11
N TYR A 190 -33.35 11.30 -20.18
CA TYR A 190 -34.50 11.00 -19.32
C TYR A 190 -34.33 9.60 -18.74
N ARG A 191 -34.00 9.50 -17.44
CA ARG A 191 -33.78 8.25 -16.68
C ARG A 191 -33.11 7.15 -17.53
N PRO A 192 -31.82 7.31 -17.90
CA PRO A 192 -31.14 6.39 -18.80
C PRO A 192 -30.89 5.06 -18.08
N ARG A 193 -31.57 4.01 -18.53
CA ARG A 193 -31.47 2.65 -17.98
C ARG A 193 -31.36 1.66 -19.14
N LEU A 194 -30.46 0.68 -19.05
CA LEU A 194 -30.23 -0.37 -20.05
C LEU A 194 -29.93 -1.70 -19.34
N LEU A 195 -30.52 -2.80 -19.83
CA LEU A 195 -30.20 -4.15 -19.38
C LEU A 195 -29.60 -4.96 -20.53
N ILE A 196 -28.49 -5.66 -20.26
CA ILE A 196 -27.92 -6.66 -21.17
C ILE A 196 -28.37 -8.04 -20.69
N CYS A 197 -29.29 -8.66 -21.42
CA CYS A 197 -29.67 -10.07 -21.24
C CYS A 197 -28.82 -10.94 -22.18
N ALA A 198 -28.38 -12.10 -21.72
CA ALA A 198 -27.69 -13.10 -22.53
C ALA A 198 -27.75 -14.45 -21.81
N ASP A 199 -28.01 -15.55 -22.50
CA ASP A 199 -27.86 -16.85 -21.84
C ASP A 199 -26.39 -17.11 -21.44
N ASP A 200 -26.18 -18.02 -20.48
CA ASP A 200 -24.84 -18.34 -19.98
C ASP A 200 -23.89 -18.86 -21.09
N SER A 201 -24.44 -19.33 -22.21
CA SER A 201 -23.65 -19.76 -23.38
C SER A 201 -23.21 -18.60 -24.28
N SER A 202 -23.83 -17.41 -24.17
CA SER A 202 -23.60 -16.29 -25.08
C SER A 202 -22.51 -15.30 -24.61
N GLY A 203 -21.89 -15.55 -23.45
CA GLY A 203 -20.68 -14.83 -23.01
C GLY A 203 -20.93 -13.48 -22.31
N LEU A 204 -21.98 -13.39 -21.49
CA LEU A 204 -22.34 -12.20 -20.71
C LEU A 204 -21.16 -11.58 -19.92
N ASP A 205 -20.35 -12.46 -19.33
CA ASP A 205 -19.14 -12.13 -18.54
C ASP A 205 -18.06 -11.40 -19.34
N HIS A 206 -18.08 -11.47 -20.67
CA HIS A 206 -17.21 -10.69 -21.55
C HIS A 206 -17.89 -9.40 -22.01
N VAL A 207 -19.17 -9.45 -22.38
CA VAL A 207 -19.90 -8.29 -22.96
C VAL A 207 -20.09 -7.17 -21.93
N GLY A 208 -20.56 -7.49 -20.71
CA GLY A 208 -20.81 -6.47 -19.68
C GLY A 208 -19.54 -5.69 -19.31
N PRO A 209 -18.44 -6.36 -18.96
CA PRO A 209 -17.15 -5.72 -18.70
C PRO A 209 -16.55 -4.94 -19.87
N ALA A 210 -16.73 -5.40 -21.12
CA ALA A 210 -16.27 -4.69 -22.31
C ALA A 210 -17.04 -3.38 -22.53
N VAL A 211 -18.36 -3.38 -22.31
CA VAL A 211 -19.16 -2.14 -22.33
C VAL A 211 -18.72 -1.18 -21.22
N LEU A 212 -18.48 -1.68 -20.00
CA LEU A 212 -17.94 -0.85 -18.92
C LEU A 212 -16.52 -0.31 -19.19
N HIS A 213 -15.72 -1.00 -20.01
CA HIS A 213 -14.40 -0.54 -20.44
C HIS A 213 -14.49 0.61 -21.45
N GLU A 214 -15.39 0.55 -22.44
CA GLU A 214 -15.67 1.69 -23.34
C GLU A 214 -16.23 2.91 -22.58
N LEU A 215 -16.92 2.68 -21.46
CA LEU A 215 -17.43 3.71 -20.55
C LEU A 215 -16.39 4.24 -19.53
N GLU A 216 -15.10 3.87 -19.62
CA GLU A 216 -14.06 4.22 -18.62
C GLU A 216 -13.86 5.74 -18.34
N LYS A 217 -14.41 6.60 -19.20
CA LYS A 217 -14.45 8.06 -18.98
C LYS A 217 -15.32 8.46 -17.79
N PHE A 218 -16.27 7.61 -17.41
CA PHE A 218 -17.27 7.86 -16.36
C PHE A 218 -16.98 6.99 -15.13
N PRO A 219 -17.17 7.51 -13.90
CA PRO A 219 -17.05 6.71 -12.69
C PRO A 219 -18.18 5.66 -12.66
N VAL A 220 -17.78 4.40 -12.51
CA VAL A 220 -18.65 3.23 -12.43
C VAL A 220 -18.82 2.82 -10.97
N HIS A 221 -20.06 2.79 -10.52
CA HIS A 221 -20.48 2.49 -9.15
C HIS A 221 -21.20 1.15 -9.11
N SER A 222 -20.61 0.12 -8.50
CA SER A 222 -21.18 -1.22 -8.48
C SER A 222 -22.20 -1.40 -7.36
N LEU A 223 -23.41 -1.86 -7.73
CA LEU A 223 -24.51 -2.18 -6.84
C LEU A 223 -24.57 -3.67 -6.47
N GLY A 224 -23.59 -4.47 -6.91
CA GLY A 224 -23.54 -5.90 -6.60
C GLY A 224 -23.47 -6.16 -5.09
N LEU A 225 -24.12 -7.22 -4.61
CA LEU A 225 -24.14 -7.57 -3.18
C LEU A 225 -22.73 -7.67 -2.55
N PRO A 226 -21.69 -8.24 -3.20
CA PRO A 226 -20.34 -8.21 -2.65
C PRO A 226 -19.78 -6.80 -2.45
N SER A 227 -20.13 -5.84 -3.30
CA SER A 227 -19.73 -4.44 -3.17
C SER A 227 -20.42 -3.79 -1.97
N LEU A 228 -21.75 -3.98 -1.83
CA LEU A 228 -22.54 -3.47 -0.70
C LEU A 228 -22.11 -4.04 0.65
N LEU A 229 -21.68 -5.30 0.69
CA LEU A 229 -21.21 -5.98 1.91
C LEU A 229 -19.72 -5.73 2.24
N SER A 230 -18.97 -5.11 1.32
CA SER A 230 -17.55 -4.78 1.50
C SER A 230 -17.26 -3.32 1.85
N ASP A 231 -18.25 -2.43 1.82
CA ASP A 231 -18.10 -1.02 2.19
C ASP A 231 -17.74 -0.88 3.69
N PRO A 232 -16.52 -0.43 4.04
CA PRO A 232 -16.10 -0.29 5.44
C PRO A 232 -16.72 0.94 6.14
N SER A 233 -17.48 1.77 5.43
CA SER A 233 -18.16 2.95 5.99
C SER A 233 -19.60 2.68 6.44
N ALA A 234 -20.21 1.61 5.93
CA ALA A 234 -21.59 1.21 6.23
C ALA A 234 -21.66 0.05 7.23
N LYS A 235 -22.79 -0.07 7.93
CA LYS A 235 -23.10 -1.18 8.84
C LYS A 235 -24.14 -2.15 8.26
N THR A 236 -24.91 -1.71 7.27
CA THR A 236 -25.95 -2.48 6.61
C THR A 236 -25.90 -2.23 5.09
N PRO A 237 -26.33 -3.17 4.24
CA PRO A 237 -26.25 -3.00 2.79
C PRO A 237 -27.16 -1.87 2.26
N GLU A 238 -28.19 -1.46 3.01
CA GLU A 238 -29.02 -0.30 2.69
C GLU A 238 -28.25 1.02 2.92
N GLU A 239 -27.47 1.12 4.01
CA GLU A 239 -26.60 2.27 4.28
C GLU A 239 -25.54 2.42 3.18
N ALA A 240 -24.90 1.29 2.78
CA ALA A 240 -23.98 1.24 1.64
C ALA A 240 -24.66 1.66 0.32
N LEU A 241 -25.90 1.23 0.08
CA LEU A 241 -26.67 1.60 -1.10
C LEU A 241 -26.98 3.12 -1.14
N VAL A 242 -27.35 3.71 0.00
CA VAL A 242 -27.53 5.17 0.14
C VAL A 242 -26.20 5.92 -0.07
N HIS A 243 -25.08 5.39 0.42
CA HIS A 243 -23.74 5.96 0.17
C HIS A 243 -23.40 5.98 -1.32
N ILE A 244 -23.55 4.84 -2.02
CA ILE A 244 -23.25 4.72 -3.46
C ILE A 244 -24.13 5.65 -4.29
N PHE A 245 -25.44 5.72 -4.05
CA PHE A 245 -26.31 6.68 -4.74
C PHE A 245 -25.94 8.13 -4.43
N SER A 246 -25.45 8.42 -3.22
CA SER A 246 -24.95 9.74 -2.81
C SER A 246 -23.60 10.11 -3.43
N GLU A 247 -22.80 9.13 -3.86
CA GLU A 247 -21.55 9.34 -4.59
C GLU A 247 -21.81 9.44 -6.11
N ALA A 248 -22.64 8.57 -6.68
CA ALA A 248 -23.06 8.64 -8.09
C ALA A 248 -23.68 10.01 -8.43
N ARG A 249 -24.48 10.58 -7.52
CA ARG A 249 -25.05 11.95 -7.62
C ARG A 249 -24.02 13.08 -7.51
N ARG A 250 -22.87 12.86 -6.86
CA ARG A 250 -21.76 13.84 -6.77
C ARG A 250 -20.82 13.75 -7.96
N THR A 251 -20.73 12.58 -8.57
CA THR A 251 -19.76 12.24 -9.63
C THR A 251 -20.38 12.24 -11.04
N THR A 252 -21.55 12.86 -11.20
CA THR A 252 -22.25 12.99 -12.49
C THR A 252 -21.41 13.73 -13.54
N PRO A 253 -21.37 13.27 -14.81
CA PRO A 253 -22.04 12.08 -15.36
C PRO A 253 -21.38 10.77 -14.90
N SER A 254 -22.20 9.80 -14.47
CA SER A 254 -21.76 8.55 -13.82
C SER A 254 -22.56 7.32 -14.26
N VAL A 255 -22.08 6.12 -13.93
CA VAL A 255 -22.74 4.84 -14.24
C VAL A 255 -23.02 4.08 -12.94
N LEU A 256 -24.26 3.67 -12.72
CA LEU A 256 -24.66 2.68 -11.71
C LEU A 256 -24.68 1.30 -12.39
N PHE A 257 -23.89 0.35 -11.91
CA PHE A 257 -23.78 -0.99 -12.49
C PHE A 257 -24.39 -2.06 -11.59
N LEU A 258 -25.29 -2.88 -12.14
CA LEU A 258 -26.04 -3.92 -11.43
C LEU A 258 -25.74 -5.31 -12.03
N PRO A 259 -24.67 -5.99 -11.57
CA PRO A 259 -24.27 -7.29 -12.12
C PRO A 259 -25.27 -8.40 -11.75
N GLN A 260 -25.58 -9.28 -12.70
CA GLN A 260 -26.45 -10.45 -12.52
C GLN A 260 -27.76 -10.10 -11.80
N PHE A 261 -28.53 -9.19 -12.39
CA PHE A 261 -29.77 -8.62 -11.85
C PHE A 261 -30.75 -9.68 -11.33
N GLN A 262 -30.92 -10.81 -12.03
CA GLN A 262 -31.78 -11.90 -11.55
C GLN A 262 -31.31 -12.46 -10.20
N LEU A 263 -30.06 -12.93 -10.12
CA LEU A 263 -29.48 -13.45 -8.89
C LEU A 263 -29.47 -12.41 -7.76
N TRP A 264 -29.17 -11.14 -8.09
CA TRP A 264 -29.28 -10.02 -7.15
C TRP A 264 -30.71 -9.87 -6.61
N TRP A 265 -31.71 -9.94 -7.49
CA TRP A 265 -33.12 -9.77 -7.13
C TRP A 265 -33.71 -10.99 -6.43
N GLU A 266 -33.20 -12.20 -6.64
CA GLU A 266 -33.59 -13.36 -5.85
C GLU A 266 -32.98 -13.29 -4.43
N THR A 267 -31.67 -13.03 -4.34
CA THR A 267 -30.92 -13.11 -3.09
C THR A 267 -31.04 -11.88 -2.19
N ALA A 268 -31.37 -10.70 -2.72
CA ALA A 268 -31.62 -9.51 -1.90
C ALA A 268 -32.91 -9.63 -1.08
N HIS A 269 -32.87 -9.23 0.19
CA HIS A 269 -34.03 -9.16 1.06
C HIS A 269 -34.95 -7.97 0.71
N GLU A 270 -36.22 -8.06 1.11
CA GLU A 270 -37.28 -7.12 0.70
C GLU A 270 -37.00 -5.66 1.06
N GLN A 271 -36.32 -5.41 2.19
CA GLN A 271 -35.98 -4.05 2.63
C GLN A 271 -34.95 -3.40 1.69
N LEU A 272 -33.91 -4.13 1.26
CA LEU A 272 -32.92 -3.64 0.30
C LEU A 272 -33.54 -3.38 -1.08
N LYS A 273 -34.47 -4.25 -1.52
CA LYS A 273 -35.27 -4.04 -2.74
C LYS A 273 -36.10 -2.75 -2.67
N ALA A 274 -36.80 -2.52 -1.56
CA ALA A 274 -37.61 -1.32 -1.35
C ALA A 274 -36.77 -0.04 -1.30
N VAL A 275 -35.59 -0.08 -0.67
CA VAL A 275 -34.64 1.05 -0.67
C VAL A 275 -34.09 1.32 -2.08
N LEU A 276 -33.71 0.29 -2.85
CA LEU A 276 -33.28 0.45 -4.24
C LEU A 276 -34.36 1.12 -5.10
N MET A 277 -35.61 0.66 -5.00
CA MET A 277 -36.73 1.25 -5.73
C MET A 277 -36.97 2.71 -5.34
N THR A 278 -36.98 3.01 -4.04
CA THR A 278 -37.14 4.38 -3.52
C THR A 278 -36.05 5.30 -4.08
N LEU A 279 -34.78 4.89 -4.01
CA LEU A 279 -33.66 5.68 -4.54
C LEU A 279 -33.73 5.87 -6.06
N LEU A 280 -34.12 4.84 -6.81
CA LEU A 280 -34.33 4.90 -8.26
C LEU A 280 -35.52 5.79 -8.69
N GLU A 281 -36.48 6.01 -7.79
CA GLU A 281 -37.61 6.93 -7.97
C GLU A 281 -37.32 8.36 -7.48
N GLU A 282 -36.48 8.53 -6.45
CA GLU A 282 -35.99 9.84 -6.00
C GLU A 282 -35.05 10.51 -7.01
N LEU A 283 -34.30 9.74 -7.80
CA LEU A 283 -33.36 10.28 -8.80
C LEU A 283 -34.10 11.20 -9.81
N PRO A 284 -33.79 12.51 -9.86
CA PRO A 284 -34.39 13.44 -10.82
C PRO A 284 -34.20 12.95 -12.25
N SER A 285 -35.25 13.01 -13.05
CA SER A 285 -35.29 12.41 -14.40
C SER A 285 -34.21 12.90 -15.35
N GLN A 286 -33.73 14.12 -15.13
CA GLN A 286 -32.75 14.84 -15.94
C GLN A 286 -31.27 14.56 -15.57
N LEU A 287 -30.99 13.79 -14.50
CA LEU A 287 -29.60 13.51 -14.11
C LEU A 287 -28.94 12.53 -15.10
N PRO A 288 -27.68 12.81 -15.54
CA PRO A 288 -26.91 11.89 -16.36
C PRO A 288 -26.28 10.78 -15.49
N ILE A 289 -27.13 9.85 -15.03
CA ILE A 289 -26.72 8.65 -14.29
C ILE A 289 -27.28 7.43 -15.03
N LEU A 290 -26.43 6.72 -15.77
CA LEU A 290 -26.79 5.52 -16.51
C LEU A 290 -26.92 4.33 -15.56
N LEU A 291 -28.09 3.70 -15.46
CA LEU A 291 -28.23 2.39 -14.83
C LEU A 291 -27.98 1.31 -15.88
N LEU A 292 -26.89 0.56 -15.74
CA LEU A 292 -26.54 -0.58 -16.58
C LEU A 292 -26.66 -1.88 -15.78
N GLY A 293 -27.48 -2.82 -16.23
CA GLY A 293 -27.57 -4.17 -15.65
C GLY A 293 -27.06 -5.27 -16.58
N THR A 294 -26.71 -6.42 -16.01
CA THR A 294 -26.55 -7.70 -16.75
C THR A 294 -27.50 -8.77 -16.20
N SER A 295 -28.01 -9.68 -17.02
CA SER A 295 -28.85 -10.81 -16.58
C SER A 295 -28.64 -12.06 -17.46
N SER A 296 -28.52 -13.24 -16.84
CA SER A 296 -28.49 -14.53 -17.56
C SER A 296 -29.84 -14.90 -18.16
N GLU A 297 -30.93 -14.43 -17.54
CA GLU A 297 -32.31 -14.79 -17.91
C GLU A 297 -33.10 -13.57 -18.42
N PRO A 298 -34.12 -13.80 -19.28
CA PRO A 298 -35.00 -12.74 -19.78
C PRO A 298 -36.05 -12.33 -18.72
N LEU A 299 -36.42 -11.05 -18.71
CA LEU A 299 -37.36 -10.47 -17.73
C LEU A 299 -38.79 -11.05 -17.71
N LEU A 300 -39.11 -12.00 -18.59
CA LEU A 300 -40.43 -12.61 -18.72
C LEU A 300 -40.70 -13.71 -17.68
N GLU A 301 -39.65 -14.22 -17.04
CA GLU A 301 -39.73 -15.36 -16.09
C GLU A 301 -39.58 -14.90 -14.62
N ILE A 302 -39.38 -13.60 -14.37
CA ILE A 302 -39.23 -13.03 -13.02
C ILE A 302 -40.61 -12.86 -12.37
N ASP A 303 -40.93 -13.73 -11.42
CA ASP A 303 -42.28 -13.93 -10.90
C ASP A 303 -42.96 -12.66 -10.32
N GLY A 304 -44.10 -12.30 -10.93
CA GLY A 304 -45.18 -11.44 -10.41
C GLY A 304 -44.91 -9.96 -10.14
N ASN A 305 -43.79 -9.63 -9.49
CA ASN A 305 -43.57 -8.35 -8.78
C ASN A 305 -42.28 -7.61 -9.19
N SER A 306 -41.61 -8.02 -10.27
CA SER A 306 -40.51 -7.23 -10.85
C SER A 306 -41.06 -5.95 -11.51
N THR A 307 -41.24 -4.91 -10.71
CA THR A 307 -41.57 -3.56 -11.19
C THR A 307 -40.58 -3.11 -12.28
N PRO A 308 -41.00 -2.29 -13.27
CA PRO A 308 -40.24 -2.06 -14.49
C PRO A 308 -39.05 -1.12 -14.27
N ILE A 309 -38.01 -1.61 -13.59
CA ILE A 309 -36.71 -0.96 -13.46
C ILE A 309 -36.15 -0.71 -14.87
N PHE A 310 -36.20 -1.71 -15.73
CA PHE A 310 -35.84 -1.62 -17.15
C PHE A 310 -37.10 -1.69 -18.01
N ALA A 311 -37.27 -0.73 -18.93
CA ALA A 311 -38.33 -0.77 -19.92
C ALA A 311 -37.96 -1.76 -21.05
N PRO A 312 -38.91 -2.49 -21.67
CA PRO A 312 -38.60 -3.52 -22.67
C PRO A 312 -37.92 -2.99 -23.93
N ARG A 313 -38.04 -1.70 -24.24
CA ARG A 313 -37.28 -1.02 -25.31
C ARG A 313 -35.77 -0.92 -25.02
N ASN A 314 -35.39 -1.00 -23.74
CA ASN A 314 -34.04 -0.83 -23.24
C ASN A 314 -33.50 -2.14 -22.65
N ILE A 315 -33.86 -3.27 -23.28
CA ILE A 315 -33.27 -4.58 -23.03
C ILE A 315 -32.56 -5.00 -24.32
N TYR A 316 -31.29 -5.33 -24.21
CA TYR A 316 -30.49 -5.86 -25.31
C TYR A 316 -30.21 -7.35 -25.07
N THR A 317 -30.59 -8.20 -26.02
CA THR A 317 -30.24 -9.62 -26.00
C THR A 317 -28.94 -9.87 -26.76
N VAL A 318 -27.95 -10.52 -26.13
CA VAL A 318 -26.78 -11.07 -26.83
C VAL A 318 -27.19 -12.42 -27.44
N ASP A 319 -26.94 -12.57 -28.74
CA ASP A 319 -27.25 -13.79 -29.49
C ASP A 319 -26.08 -14.80 -29.40
N ARG A 320 -26.38 -16.10 -29.55
CA ARG A 320 -25.35 -17.15 -29.62
C ARG A 320 -24.46 -17.00 -30.88
N PRO A 321 -23.19 -17.46 -30.86
CA PRO A 321 -22.30 -17.42 -32.02
C PRO A 321 -22.90 -18.13 -33.26
N THR A 322 -23.03 -17.39 -34.35
CA THR A 322 -23.52 -17.90 -35.64
C THR A 322 -22.48 -18.78 -36.34
N LYS A 323 -22.86 -19.46 -37.43
CA LYS A 323 -21.90 -20.29 -38.19
C LYS A 323 -20.75 -19.47 -38.79
N GLU A 324 -21.00 -18.23 -39.19
CA GLU A 324 -19.98 -17.27 -39.65
C GLU A 324 -19.02 -16.86 -38.52
N ASP A 325 -19.56 -16.60 -37.33
CA ASP A 325 -18.77 -16.25 -36.14
C ASP A 325 -17.82 -17.39 -35.75
N ARG A 326 -18.32 -18.64 -35.70
CA ARG A 326 -17.52 -19.82 -35.39
C ARG A 326 -16.45 -20.08 -36.45
N TYR A 327 -16.74 -19.81 -37.73
CA TYR A 327 -15.76 -19.94 -38.80
C TYR A 327 -14.57 -19.00 -38.58
N ARG A 328 -14.82 -17.70 -38.41
CA ARG A 328 -13.78 -16.69 -38.12
C ARG A 328 -12.98 -17.02 -36.86
N PHE A 329 -13.65 -17.51 -35.83
CA PHE A 329 -13.01 -17.99 -34.61
C PHE A 329 -12.05 -19.15 -34.90
N VAL A 330 -12.48 -20.20 -35.60
CA VAL A 330 -11.63 -21.34 -35.99
C VAL A 330 -10.46 -20.91 -36.89
N GLU A 331 -10.67 -19.95 -37.81
CA GLU A 331 -9.57 -19.39 -38.61
C GLU A 331 -8.52 -18.69 -37.73
N GLN A 332 -8.97 -17.85 -36.79
CA GLN A 332 -8.11 -17.14 -35.84
C GLN A 332 -7.35 -18.10 -34.90
N ILE A 333 -7.95 -19.22 -34.48
CA ILE A 333 -7.24 -20.28 -33.75
C ILE A 333 -6.11 -20.86 -34.61
N ILE A 334 -6.40 -21.27 -35.84
CA ILE A 334 -5.40 -21.93 -36.70
C ILE A 334 -4.25 -20.97 -37.03
N GLU A 335 -4.53 -19.69 -37.30
CA GLU A 335 -3.51 -18.66 -37.52
C GLU A 335 -2.60 -18.46 -36.29
N THR A 336 -3.18 -18.31 -35.09
CA THR A 336 -2.41 -18.14 -33.84
C THR A 336 -1.64 -19.40 -33.44
N VAL A 337 -2.17 -20.59 -33.71
CA VAL A 337 -1.46 -21.86 -33.46
C VAL A 337 -0.23 -22.02 -34.37
N LEU A 338 -0.32 -21.59 -35.63
CA LEU A 338 0.77 -21.71 -36.61
C LEU A 338 1.88 -20.65 -36.44
N SER A 339 1.61 -19.54 -35.75
CA SER A 339 2.61 -18.47 -35.48
C SER A 339 3.49 -18.72 -34.26
N ILE A 340 2.99 -19.41 -33.22
CA ILE A 340 3.72 -19.73 -31.97
C ILE A 340 5.14 -20.31 -32.19
N PRO A 341 5.39 -21.22 -33.16
CA PRO A 341 6.74 -21.76 -33.41
C PRO A 341 7.74 -20.72 -33.93
N MET A 342 7.28 -19.73 -34.71
CA MET A 342 8.15 -18.70 -35.29
C MET A 342 8.66 -17.73 -34.22
N GLU A 343 7.83 -17.41 -33.22
CA GLU A 343 8.27 -16.60 -32.08
C GLU A 343 9.32 -17.35 -31.26
N ARG A 344 9.12 -18.65 -31.00
CA ARG A 344 10.05 -19.50 -30.23
C ARG A 344 11.44 -19.60 -30.84
N SER A 345 11.56 -19.71 -32.16
CA SER A 345 12.86 -19.78 -32.83
C SER A 345 13.64 -18.47 -32.71
N SER A 346 12.95 -17.32 -32.72
CA SER A 346 13.57 -16.00 -32.53
C SER A 346 14.14 -15.80 -31.11
N ILE A 347 13.50 -16.39 -30.09
CA ILE A 347 13.90 -16.25 -28.68
C ILE A 347 15.14 -17.11 -28.37
N LYS A 348 15.13 -18.39 -28.75
CA LYS A 348 16.23 -19.32 -28.42
C LYS A 348 17.57 -18.94 -29.04
N ASN A 349 17.55 -18.27 -30.19
CA ASN A 349 18.77 -17.78 -30.85
C ASN A 349 19.49 -16.65 -30.08
N LYS A 350 18.93 -16.14 -28.96
CA LYS A 350 19.63 -15.25 -28.02
C LYS A 350 20.30 -15.96 -26.84
N GLU A 351 19.85 -17.16 -26.46
CA GLU A 351 20.27 -17.81 -25.20
C GLU A 351 21.69 -18.41 -25.26
N SER A 352 22.33 -18.39 -26.44
CA SER A 352 23.67 -18.95 -26.67
C SER A 352 24.83 -17.95 -26.53
N ASP A 353 24.56 -16.65 -26.35
CA ASP A 353 25.63 -15.66 -26.16
C ASP A 353 26.22 -15.75 -24.75
N SER A 354 27.53 -16.00 -24.66
CA SER A 354 28.24 -16.02 -23.38
C SER A 354 28.29 -14.62 -22.75
N LEU A 355 27.86 -14.52 -21.50
CA LEU A 355 27.78 -13.24 -20.79
C LEU A 355 29.15 -12.52 -20.78
N PRO A 356 29.27 -11.30 -21.34
CA PRO A 356 30.54 -10.59 -21.35
C PRO A 356 30.92 -10.17 -19.92
N GLU A 357 32.20 -10.33 -19.56
CA GLU A 357 32.73 -9.83 -18.30
C GLU A 357 32.76 -8.30 -18.31
N LEU A 358 32.07 -7.68 -17.35
CA LEU A 358 32.05 -6.22 -17.22
C LEU A 358 33.35 -5.73 -16.55
N PRO A 359 33.99 -4.67 -17.07
CA PRO A 359 35.15 -4.09 -16.42
C PRO A 359 34.76 -3.50 -15.05
N LYS A 360 35.46 -3.96 -14.01
CA LYS A 360 35.29 -3.47 -12.63
C LYS A 360 35.65 -1.99 -12.58
N ALA A 361 34.79 -1.17 -12.00
CA ALA A 361 35.04 0.26 -11.82
C ALA A 361 36.26 0.46 -10.90
N PRO A 362 37.14 1.43 -11.21
CA PRO A 362 38.31 1.70 -10.38
C PRO A 362 37.87 2.05 -8.96
N LYS A 363 38.48 1.37 -7.98
CA LYS A 363 38.25 1.65 -6.55
C LYS A 363 38.89 2.99 -6.21
N GLU A 364 38.12 4.07 -6.30
CA GLU A 364 38.52 5.39 -5.80
C GLU A 364 38.95 5.27 -4.34
N VAL A 365 40.23 5.56 -4.06
CA VAL A 365 40.79 5.57 -2.70
C VAL A 365 40.43 6.88 -2.02
N SER A 366 39.12 7.13 -1.90
CA SER A 366 38.58 8.18 -1.04
C SER A 366 38.94 7.87 0.41
N GLY A 367 39.23 8.91 1.20
CA GLY A 367 39.36 8.79 2.64
C GLY A 367 38.05 8.33 3.30
N PRO A 368 38.07 8.04 4.62
CA PRO A 368 36.86 7.66 5.37
C PRO A 368 35.75 8.69 5.12
N LYS A 369 34.54 8.21 4.83
CA LYS A 369 33.44 9.08 4.38
C LYS A 369 33.09 10.10 5.46
N VAL A 370 32.63 11.27 5.05
CA VAL A 370 32.14 12.31 5.99
C VAL A 370 31.06 11.75 6.94
N SER A 371 30.23 10.81 6.47
CA SER A 371 29.27 10.07 7.30
C SER A 371 29.90 9.14 8.35
N GLU A 372 31.03 8.51 8.04
CA GLU A 372 31.76 7.59 8.93
C GLU A 372 32.53 8.37 10.00
N LEU A 373 33.16 9.49 9.60
CA LEU A 373 33.77 10.45 10.53
C LEU A 373 32.74 11.05 11.48
N ARG A 374 31.58 11.44 10.96
CA ARG A 374 30.45 11.94 11.76
C ARG A 374 29.94 10.90 12.75
N ALA A 375 29.77 9.65 12.33
CA ALA A 375 29.34 8.56 13.21
C ALA A 375 30.36 8.29 14.34
N LYS A 376 31.67 8.41 14.06
CA LYS A 376 32.73 8.35 15.10
C LYS A 376 32.58 9.49 16.11
N ALA A 377 32.46 10.74 15.64
CA ALA A 377 32.31 11.91 16.52
C ALA A 377 31.04 11.84 17.39
N GLU A 378 29.91 11.40 16.83
CA GLU A 378 28.65 11.22 17.57
C GLU A 378 28.77 10.12 18.64
N ALA A 379 29.51 9.03 18.37
CA ALA A 379 29.81 7.97 19.35
C ALA A 379 30.77 8.41 20.48
N GLU A 380 31.76 9.23 20.18
CA GLU A 380 32.66 9.85 21.17
C GLU A 380 31.87 10.78 22.11
N GLN A 381 31.04 11.67 21.55
CA GLN A 381 30.17 12.55 22.32
C GLN A 381 29.16 11.79 23.20
N HIS A 382 28.60 10.68 22.69
CA HIS A 382 27.72 9.80 23.47
C HIS A 382 28.44 9.19 24.67
N SER A 383 29.69 8.74 24.49
CA SER A 383 30.52 8.18 25.57
C SER A 383 30.80 9.22 26.66
N LEU A 384 31.24 10.43 26.29
CA LEU A 384 31.45 11.52 27.25
C LEU A 384 30.16 11.97 27.95
N ARG A 385 29.00 11.85 27.29
CA ARG A 385 27.68 12.12 27.89
C ARG A 385 27.34 11.09 28.97
N ARG A 386 27.57 9.79 28.71
CA ARG A 386 27.41 8.72 29.73
C ARG A 386 28.32 8.97 30.94
N LEU A 387 29.59 9.33 30.71
CA LEU A 387 30.53 9.68 31.79
C LEU A 387 29.99 10.81 32.68
N ARG A 388 29.55 11.94 32.09
CA ARG A 388 28.99 13.06 32.86
C ARG A 388 27.75 12.69 33.66
N MET A 389 26.90 11.79 33.17
CA MET A 389 25.75 11.30 33.94
C MET A 389 26.20 10.53 35.20
N CYS A 390 27.13 9.57 35.06
CA CYS A 390 27.66 8.82 36.20
C CYS A 390 28.34 9.73 37.24
N LEU A 391 29.16 10.70 36.82
CA LEU A 391 29.83 11.63 37.73
C LEU A 391 28.83 12.57 38.44
N ARG A 392 27.78 13.03 37.74
CA ARG A 392 26.72 13.84 38.35
C ARG A 392 25.95 13.07 39.43
N ASP A 393 25.66 11.80 39.20
CA ASP A 393 25.00 10.94 40.19
C ASP A 393 25.88 10.70 41.43
N VAL A 394 27.20 10.63 41.27
CA VAL A 394 28.16 10.60 42.39
C VAL A 394 28.08 11.88 43.21
N CYS A 395 28.24 13.05 42.58
CA CYS A 395 28.13 14.35 43.27
C CYS A 395 26.79 14.52 43.98
N ASN A 396 25.68 14.20 43.32
CA ASN A 396 24.34 14.35 43.91
C ASN A 396 24.14 13.47 45.14
N ARG A 397 24.57 12.20 45.13
CA ARG A 397 24.43 11.33 46.32
C ARG A 397 25.25 11.84 47.51
N ILE A 398 26.41 12.45 47.26
CA ILE A 398 27.21 13.09 48.30
C ILE A 398 26.49 14.32 48.85
N LEU A 399 25.99 15.20 47.99
CA LEU A 399 25.25 16.42 48.39
C LEU A 399 23.95 16.13 49.17
N TYR A 400 23.32 14.96 48.96
CA TYR A 400 22.20 14.49 49.77
C TYR A 400 22.62 13.89 51.12
N ASP A 401 23.83 13.37 51.25
CA ASP A 401 24.30 12.76 52.49
C ASP A 401 24.80 13.81 53.48
N LYS A 402 23.95 14.10 54.48
CA LYS A 402 24.25 15.01 55.59
C LYS A 402 25.54 14.69 56.32
N ARG A 403 26.12 13.49 56.18
CA ARG A 403 27.44 13.15 56.72
C ARG A 403 28.55 14.08 56.21
N PHE A 404 28.47 14.56 54.98
CA PHE A 404 29.54 15.29 54.29
C PHE A 404 29.27 16.78 54.11
N SER A 405 28.30 17.35 54.86
CA SER A 405 27.86 18.75 54.73
C SER A 405 28.98 19.79 54.78
N VAL A 406 30.04 19.52 55.55
CA VAL A 406 31.27 20.33 55.69
C VAL A 406 32.02 20.52 54.36
N PHE A 407 31.77 19.65 53.36
CA PHE A 407 32.41 19.67 52.04
C PHE A 407 31.43 19.96 50.89
N HIS A 408 30.16 20.27 51.18
CA HIS A 408 29.14 20.46 50.14
C HIS A 408 29.31 21.76 49.35
N TYR A 409 29.89 22.80 49.97
CA TYR A 409 29.98 24.15 49.43
C TYR A 409 31.36 24.76 49.73
N PRO A 410 31.77 25.84 49.02
CA PRO A 410 33.01 26.55 49.31
C PRO A 410 33.04 27.05 50.76
N VAL A 411 34.19 26.90 51.42
CA VAL A 411 34.38 27.28 52.84
C VAL A 411 34.23 28.80 53.04
N SER A 412 33.41 29.22 54.01
CA SER A 412 33.20 30.62 54.39
C SER A 412 34.27 31.09 55.38
N ASP A 413 34.54 32.39 55.40
CA ASP A 413 35.51 32.97 56.35
C ASP A 413 34.99 32.95 57.81
N GLU A 414 33.66 32.80 57.99
CA GLU A 414 32.99 32.55 59.28
C GLU A 414 33.25 31.14 59.81
N ASP A 415 33.29 30.13 58.93
CA ASP A 415 33.54 28.72 59.29
C ASP A 415 35.02 28.46 59.57
N ALA A 416 35.92 29.16 58.86
CA ALA A 416 37.36 28.90 58.87
C ALA A 416 38.19 30.20 58.64
N PRO A 417 38.55 30.94 59.71
CA PRO A 417 39.28 32.19 59.57
C PRO A 417 40.70 31.97 58.98
N ASN A 418 41.04 32.77 57.97
CA ASN A 418 42.28 32.67 57.18
C ASN A 418 42.40 31.44 56.26
N TYR A 419 41.35 30.64 56.07
CA TYR A 419 41.39 29.45 55.20
C TYR A 419 41.95 29.74 53.79
N ARG A 420 41.45 30.81 53.14
CA ARG A 420 41.88 31.22 51.79
C ARG A 420 43.27 31.84 51.73
N THR A 421 43.88 32.13 52.88
CA THR A 421 45.27 32.60 53.00
C THR A 421 46.25 31.41 53.10
N ILE A 422 45.76 30.24 53.49
CA ILE A 422 46.54 29.00 53.70
C ILE A 422 46.36 28.04 52.51
N ILE A 423 45.13 27.89 52.03
CA ILE A 423 44.76 26.98 50.94
C ILE A 423 44.69 27.73 49.61
N GLN A 424 45.65 27.48 48.71
CA GLN A 424 45.74 28.14 47.40
C GLN A 424 44.66 27.68 46.40
N ASN A 425 44.32 26.39 46.42
CA ASN A 425 43.36 25.77 45.50
C ASN A 425 42.20 25.13 46.28
N PRO A 426 41.23 25.91 46.80
CA PRO A 426 40.07 25.37 47.49
C PRO A 426 39.23 24.48 46.56
N MET A 427 38.58 23.47 47.13
CA MET A 427 37.73 22.53 46.40
C MET A 427 36.59 22.03 47.27
N ASP A 428 35.42 21.82 46.67
CA ASP A 428 34.18 21.40 47.31
C ASP A 428 33.28 20.65 46.31
N VAL A 429 32.27 19.94 46.81
CA VAL A 429 31.45 19.03 45.99
C VAL A 429 30.53 19.78 45.01
N ALA A 430 30.10 21.01 45.32
CA ALA A 430 29.32 21.83 44.38
C ALA A 430 30.19 22.38 43.24
N THR A 431 31.42 22.79 43.51
CA THR A 431 32.41 23.16 42.47
C THR A 431 32.74 21.97 41.57
N ILE A 432 32.92 20.76 42.13
CA ILE A 432 33.11 19.53 41.34
C ILE A 432 31.87 19.24 40.47
N LEU A 433 30.66 19.38 41.00
CA LEU A 433 29.42 19.23 40.23
C LEU A 433 29.35 20.24 39.05
N GLN A 434 29.73 21.50 39.29
CA GLN A 434 29.81 22.51 38.23
C GLN A 434 30.84 22.12 37.15
N ARG A 435 31.99 21.53 37.52
CA ARG A 435 33.00 21.01 36.58
C ARG A 435 32.51 19.79 35.79
N VAL A 436 31.66 18.94 36.38
CA VAL A 436 30.96 17.84 35.66
C VAL A 436 30.00 18.41 34.63
N ASP A 437 29.20 19.41 34.99
CA ASP A 437 28.18 20.00 34.11
C ASP A 437 28.78 20.82 32.96
N SER A 438 29.88 21.54 33.20
CA SER A 438 30.67 22.19 32.13
C SER A 438 31.49 21.19 31.30
N GLY A 439 31.57 19.93 31.71
CA GLY A 439 32.20 18.85 30.95
C GLY A 439 33.73 18.85 30.92
N LEU A 440 34.37 19.42 31.95
CA LEU A 440 35.84 19.48 32.05
C LEU A 440 36.47 18.10 32.32
N TYR A 441 35.72 17.16 32.91
CA TYR A 441 36.20 15.80 33.17
C TYR A 441 36.03 14.89 31.94
N ILE A 442 37.11 14.72 31.18
CA ILE A 442 37.19 13.74 30.08
C ILE A 442 37.49 12.34 30.62
N THR A 443 38.19 12.21 31.76
CA THR A 443 38.57 10.92 32.37
C THR A 443 38.12 10.81 33.82
N ARG A 444 37.88 9.57 34.28
CA ARG A 444 37.63 9.26 35.70
C ARG A 444 38.75 9.78 36.62
N SER A 445 40.00 9.68 36.17
CA SER A 445 41.17 10.11 36.94
C SER A 445 41.18 11.61 37.22
N SER A 446 40.77 12.44 36.26
CA SER A 446 40.67 13.91 36.46
C SER A 446 39.62 14.30 37.51
N PHE A 447 38.52 13.54 37.62
CA PHE A 447 37.52 13.74 38.68
C PHE A 447 38.04 13.32 40.06
N ILE A 448 38.78 12.21 40.15
CA ILE A 448 39.37 11.74 41.42
C ILE A 448 40.40 12.74 41.95
N GLN A 449 41.17 13.40 41.08
CA GLN A 449 42.16 14.40 41.49
C GLN A 449 41.56 15.59 42.25
N ASP A 450 40.39 16.10 41.83
CA ASP A 450 39.69 17.17 42.56
C ASP A 450 39.08 16.66 43.89
N VAL A 451 38.69 15.39 43.99
CA VAL A 451 38.23 14.80 45.26
C VAL A 451 39.40 14.60 46.24
N ASP A 452 40.55 14.14 45.75
CA ASP A 452 41.78 14.02 46.55
C ASP A 452 42.32 15.39 46.99
N LEU A 453 42.02 16.46 46.23
CA LEU A 453 42.30 17.85 46.63
C LEU A 453 41.47 18.29 47.83
N ILE A 454 40.20 17.86 47.98
CA ILE A 454 39.40 18.12 49.19
C ILE A 454 40.10 17.52 50.42
N VAL A 455 40.57 16.27 50.32
CA VAL A 455 41.28 15.58 51.42
C VAL A 455 42.61 16.27 51.74
N SER A 456 43.35 16.67 50.70
CA SER A 456 44.64 17.36 50.83
C SER A 456 44.48 18.71 51.53
N ASN A 457 43.48 19.50 51.13
CA ASN A 457 43.15 20.80 51.73
C ASN A 457 42.66 20.64 53.18
N ALA A 458 41.79 19.66 53.44
CA ALA A 458 41.32 19.36 54.79
C ALA A 458 42.50 19.05 55.73
N ARG A 459 43.46 18.23 55.29
CA ARG A 459 44.67 17.92 56.06
C ARG A 459 45.60 19.14 56.25
N ALA A 460 45.81 19.93 55.19
CA ALA A 460 46.71 21.08 55.23
C ALA A 460 46.23 22.22 56.15
N TYR A 461 44.91 22.39 56.32
CA TYR A 461 44.34 23.43 57.18
C TYR A 461 44.09 22.98 58.63
N ASN A 462 43.62 21.75 58.85
CA ASN A 462 43.06 21.35 60.16
C ASN A 462 44.06 20.75 61.17
N GLY A 463 45.28 20.37 60.73
CA GLY A 463 46.29 19.76 61.60
C GLY A 463 45.87 18.44 62.25
N ASP A 464 46.58 18.07 63.31
CA ASP A 464 46.39 16.81 64.06
C ASP A 464 45.57 16.99 65.36
N ASP A 465 44.98 18.17 65.59
CA ASP A 465 44.13 18.46 66.75
C ASP A 465 42.85 17.60 66.78
N TYR A 466 42.29 17.30 67.96
CA TYR A 466 41.14 16.39 68.10
C TYR A 466 39.89 16.82 67.30
N SER A 467 39.66 18.12 67.13
CA SER A 467 38.62 18.65 66.24
C SER A 467 38.98 18.49 64.76
N GLY A 468 40.22 18.85 64.40
CA GLY A 468 40.72 18.81 63.03
C GLY A 468 40.84 17.40 62.47
N ALA A 469 41.42 16.48 63.23
CA ALA A 469 41.56 15.06 62.88
C ALA A 469 40.22 14.38 62.56
N ARG A 470 39.11 14.82 63.17
CA ARG A 470 37.76 14.35 62.83
C ARG A 470 37.30 14.84 61.45
N ILE A 471 37.63 16.07 61.07
CA ILE A 471 37.33 16.63 59.73
C ILE A 471 38.21 15.93 58.68
N VAL A 472 39.49 15.74 58.95
CA VAL A 472 40.43 15.01 58.08
C VAL A 472 39.97 13.56 57.87
N SER A 473 39.62 12.85 58.95
CA SER A 473 39.06 11.49 58.88
C SER A 473 37.78 11.43 58.04
N ARG A 474 36.91 12.44 58.15
CA ARG A 474 35.69 12.53 57.34
C ARG A 474 35.95 12.82 55.86
N ALA A 475 37.05 13.51 55.53
CA ALA A 475 37.48 13.69 54.15
C ALA A 475 37.99 12.38 53.53
N PHE A 476 38.69 11.53 54.31
CA PHE A 476 39.02 10.17 53.88
C PHE A 476 37.77 9.29 53.68
N GLU A 477 36.79 9.35 54.59
CA GLU A 477 35.50 8.64 54.41
C GLU A 477 34.76 9.09 53.14
N LEU A 478 34.78 10.38 52.83
CA LEU A 478 34.22 10.93 51.58
C LEU A 478 34.91 10.34 50.35
N ARG A 479 36.25 10.31 50.35
CA ARG A 479 37.08 9.75 49.27
C ARG A 479 36.80 8.26 49.05
N ASP A 480 36.74 7.48 50.11
CA ASP A 480 36.52 6.04 50.03
C ASP A 480 35.10 5.71 49.52
N VAL A 481 34.09 6.49 49.94
CA VAL A 481 32.73 6.40 49.38
C VAL A 481 32.70 6.77 47.89
N VAL A 482 33.38 7.84 47.47
CA VAL A 482 33.54 8.18 46.05
C VAL A 482 34.20 7.05 45.27
N GLN A 483 35.32 6.52 45.76
CA GLN A 483 36.08 5.47 45.08
C GLN A 483 35.27 4.16 44.96
N GLY A 484 34.48 3.82 45.99
CA GLY A 484 33.55 2.68 46.02
C GLY A 484 32.27 2.87 45.19
N MET A 485 31.89 4.10 44.85
CA MET A 485 30.85 4.37 43.84
C MET A 485 31.42 4.31 42.42
N LEU A 486 32.60 4.90 42.18
CA LEU A 486 33.25 4.91 40.86
C LEU A 486 33.74 3.51 40.42
N SER A 487 33.96 2.56 41.35
CA SER A 487 34.25 1.16 41.01
C SER A 487 33.08 0.41 40.39
N GLN A 488 31.85 0.92 40.51
CA GLN A 488 30.63 0.34 39.91
C GLN A 488 30.40 0.79 38.46
N MET A 489 31.30 1.60 37.90
CA MET A 489 31.21 2.09 36.52
C MET A 489 31.65 1.04 35.50
N ASP A 490 30.94 1.02 34.37
CA ASP A 490 31.21 0.23 33.16
C ASP A 490 32.70 0.37 32.69
N PRO A 491 33.50 -0.71 32.72
CA PRO A 491 34.89 -0.67 32.26
C PRO A 491 35.05 -0.38 30.75
N ALA A 492 34.06 -0.72 29.92
CA ALA A 492 34.06 -0.38 28.50
C ALA A 492 33.83 1.12 28.29
N LEU A 493 33.03 1.76 29.15
CA LEU A 493 32.88 3.22 29.16
C LEU A 493 34.17 3.92 29.59
N ILE A 494 34.83 3.45 30.64
CA ILE A 494 36.10 4.04 31.14
C ILE A 494 37.17 3.99 30.04
N SER A 495 37.45 2.80 29.50
CA SER A 495 38.46 2.62 28.45
C SER A 495 38.11 3.31 27.12
N SER A 496 36.82 3.59 26.85
CA SER A 496 36.43 4.44 25.72
C SER A 496 36.74 5.93 25.98
N CYS A 497 36.53 6.42 27.21
CA CYS A 497 36.84 7.80 27.58
C CYS A 497 38.36 8.05 27.68
N GLU A 498 39.12 7.05 28.12
CA GLU A 498 40.59 7.08 28.13
C GLU A 498 41.14 7.19 26.70
N LYS A 499 40.65 6.39 25.75
CA LYS A 499 41.02 6.51 24.33
C LYS A 499 40.67 7.88 23.71
N ILE A 500 39.59 8.53 24.18
CA ILE A 500 39.23 9.89 23.74
C ILE A 500 40.23 10.91 24.32
N ALA A 501 40.67 10.74 25.57
CA ALA A 501 41.71 11.59 26.15
C ALA A 501 43.09 11.39 25.48
N GLU A 502 43.47 10.15 25.16
CA GLU A 502 44.68 9.82 24.39
C GLU A 502 44.69 10.44 22.98
N GLN A 503 43.52 10.56 22.35
CA GLN A 503 43.33 11.26 21.06
C GLN A 503 43.30 12.80 21.18
N GLY A 504 43.52 13.36 22.38
CA GLY A 504 43.57 14.81 22.62
C GLY A 504 42.22 15.46 22.94
N GLY A 505 41.16 14.67 23.15
CA GLY A 505 39.80 15.14 23.41
C GLY A 505 38.79 14.63 22.37
N PRO A 506 37.51 15.02 22.47
CA PRO A 506 36.51 14.69 21.45
C PRO A 506 36.88 15.33 20.10
N SER A 507 36.69 14.58 19.01
CA SER A 507 36.97 15.09 17.66
C SER A 507 36.13 16.32 17.34
N HIS A 508 36.80 17.47 17.15
CA HIS A 508 36.13 18.71 16.74
C HIS A 508 35.80 18.60 15.25
N MET A 509 34.52 18.80 14.90
CA MET A 509 34.12 18.96 13.50
C MET A 509 34.77 20.24 12.94
N PRO A 510 35.15 20.29 11.66
CA PRO A 510 35.24 21.56 10.97
C PRO A 510 33.85 22.21 11.02
N ASP A 511 33.71 23.35 11.69
CA ASP A 511 32.53 24.19 11.49
C ASP A 511 32.46 24.59 10.00
N ASP A 512 31.25 24.65 9.45
CA ASP A 512 31.02 24.67 8.00
C ASP A 512 31.91 25.68 7.26
N VAL A 513 32.47 25.26 6.12
CA VAL A 513 32.91 26.17 5.06
C VAL A 513 31.66 26.89 4.56
N GLY A 514 31.35 28.02 5.19
CA GLY A 514 30.03 28.62 5.16
C GLY A 514 29.59 29.03 3.75
N GLY A 515 28.35 28.71 3.39
CA GLY A 515 27.85 29.13 2.08
C GLY A 515 26.64 28.39 1.51
N LEU A 516 25.63 28.03 2.31
CA LEU A 516 24.25 27.94 1.84
C LEU A 516 23.26 27.85 3.00
N CYS A 517 22.68 28.99 3.40
CA CYS A 517 21.54 29.01 4.31
C CYS A 517 20.33 28.39 3.61
N ILE A 518 20.05 27.11 3.88
CA ILE A 518 18.68 26.60 3.80
C ILE A 518 17.90 27.36 4.89
N PRO A 519 16.93 28.22 4.55
CA PRO A 519 16.13 28.88 5.57
C PRO A 519 15.36 27.81 6.34
N SER A 520 15.55 27.74 7.65
CA SER A 520 14.73 26.91 8.52
C SER A 520 13.28 27.36 8.37
N VAL A 521 12.44 26.48 7.81
CA VAL A 521 11.02 26.77 7.62
C VAL A 521 10.43 27.17 8.97
N PRO A 522 9.79 28.35 9.09
CA PRO A 522 9.29 28.81 10.37
C PRO A 522 8.14 27.90 10.81
N VAL A 523 8.44 27.02 11.77
CA VAL A 523 7.43 26.20 12.44
C VAL A 523 6.57 27.13 13.30
N ALA A 524 5.52 27.65 12.67
CA ALA A 524 4.52 28.47 13.32
C ALA A 524 3.83 27.64 14.42
N GLN A 525 4.24 27.85 15.67
CA GLN A 525 3.67 27.15 16.82
C GLN A 525 2.23 27.62 17.07
N THR A 526 1.28 26.93 16.45
CA THR A 526 -0.14 27.01 16.83
C THR A 526 -0.28 26.55 18.28
N THR A 527 -0.93 27.36 19.09
CA THR A 527 -0.98 27.24 20.55
C THR A 527 -1.56 25.90 21.04
N ALA A 528 -0.72 25.07 21.65
CA ALA A 528 -1.13 23.97 22.51
C ALA A 528 -0.62 24.24 23.94
N VAL A 529 -1.53 24.45 24.90
CA VAL A 529 -1.17 24.84 26.27
C VAL A 529 -0.91 23.60 27.12
N THR A 530 0.37 23.22 27.25
CA THR A 530 0.81 22.20 28.22
C THR A 530 1.73 22.88 29.24
N ARG A 531 1.28 22.98 30.49
CA ARG A 531 1.82 23.90 31.51
C ARG A 531 2.72 23.18 32.53
N SER A 532 4.02 23.08 32.26
CA SER A 532 5.01 22.43 33.13
C SER A 532 6.11 23.38 33.64
N SER A 533 5.71 24.26 34.56
CA SER A 533 6.54 24.81 35.65
C SER A 533 7.98 25.27 35.35
N ALA A 534 8.15 26.49 34.85
CA ALA A 534 9.29 27.31 35.28
C ALA A 534 9.02 27.79 36.73
N ARG A 535 9.86 27.39 37.69
CA ARG A 535 9.82 27.87 39.09
C ARG A 535 11.17 28.47 39.49
N LEU A 536 11.36 29.75 39.17
CA LEU A 536 12.42 30.58 39.74
C LEU A 536 11.82 31.69 40.60
N ARG A 537 12.01 31.55 41.91
CA ARG A 537 12.03 32.54 43.00
C ARG A 537 10.99 33.69 43.01
N ASN A 538 10.26 33.75 44.12
CA ASN A 538 9.74 34.95 44.77
C ASN A 538 8.68 35.79 44.02
N ALA A 539 7.47 35.25 43.92
CA ALA A 539 6.24 36.06 43.99
C ALA A 539 5.16 35.28 44.77
N GLN A 540 4.56 35.90 45.79
CA GLN A 540 3.37 35.39 46.47
C GLN A 540 2.16 36.26 46.09
N PRO A 541 1.14 35.69 45.44
CA PRO A 541 -0.22 36.19 45.48
C PRO A 541 -1.05 35.34 46.47
N GLU A 542 -1.77 36.00 47.38
CA GLU A 542 -2.77 35.34 48.22
C GLU A 542 -3.97 34.89 47.38
N VAL A 543 -4.47 33.67 47.62
CA VAL A 543 -5.72 33.17 47.02
C VAL A 543 -6.51 32.39 48.06
N ASN A 544 -7.76 32.78 48.30
CA ASN A 544 -8.67 32.08 49.20
C ASN A 544 -9.04 30.69 48.67
N LEU A 545 -9.08 29.69 49.54
CA LEU A 545 -9.44 28.31 49.22
C LEU A 545 -10.91 28.02 49.51
N SER A 546 -11.77 28.21 48.50
CA SER A 546 -13.13 27.66 48.53
C SER A 546 -13.66 27.40 47.11
N GLN A 547 -13.93 26.12 46.81
CA GLN A 547 -14.71 25.61 45.67
C GLN A 547 -14.08 25.81 44.26
N SER A 548 -14.21 24.88 43.31
CA SER A 548 -14.56 23.45 43.40
C SER A 548 -14.11 22.69 42.14
N TYR A 549 -13.78 21.42 42.31
CA TYR A 549 -13.68 20.35 41.30
C TYR A 549 -14.18 19.07 42.01
N GLU A 550 -14.76 18.06 41.37
CA GLU A 550 -14.65 17.66 39.97
C GLU A 550 -15.99 17.37 39.26
N ALA A 551 -15.89 17.18 37.94
CA ALA A 551 -16.67 16.29 37.09
C ALA A 551 -18.22 16.44 37.00
N LEU A 552 -18.68 16.71 35.78
CA LEU A 552 -19.41 15.69 35.02
C LEU A 552 -19.37 15.93 33.50
N LYS A 553 -19.29 14.84 32.72
CA LYS A 553 -19.59 14.83 31.29
C LYS A 553 -21.12 14.87 31.12
N ARG A 554 -21.65 15.60 30.12
CA ARG A 554 -22.58 15.04 29.10
C ARG A 554 -22.98 16.04 28.01
N THR A 555 -23.71 15.51 27.03
CA THR A 555 -24.08 16.06 25.72
C THR A 555 -25.36 16.92 25.75
N ARG A 556 -25.50 17.78 24.72
CA ARG A 556 -26.80 18.32 24.21
C ARG A 556 -27.66 17.15 23.67
N LYS A 557 -29.00 17.18 23.53
CA LYS A 557 -30.18 17.96 23.99
C LYS A 557 -31.42 17.02 23.74
N ASN A 558 -32.73 17.31 23.79
CA ASN A 558 -33.59 18.50 23.95
C ASN A 558 -35.02 18.01 24.34
N ILE A 559 -35.92 18.88 24.87
CA ILE A 559 -37.41 18.91 24.65
C ILE A 559 -38.23 17.64 25.03
N ASP A 560 -39.40 17.68 25.70
CA ASP A 560 -40.18 18.74 26.37
C ASP A 560 -41.23 18.11 27.33
N ASN A 561 -42.01 18.98 28.00
CA ASN A 561 -43.29 18.77 28.71
C ASN A 561 -43.30 18.24 30.15
N GLU A 562 -44.10 18.93 30.96
CA GLU A 562 -44.52 18.61 32.32
C GLU A 562 -45.91 17.92 32.31
N GLN A 563 -46.25 17.17 33.38
CA GLN A 563 -47.42 17.40 34.27
C GLN A 563 -47.96 16.13 34.97
N ILE A 564 -48.63 16.35 36.12
CA ILE A 564 -49.61 15.47 36.81
C ILE A 564 -49.11 14.15 37.45
N ALA A 565 -48.65 14.30 38.70
CA ALA A 565 -49.20 13.70 39.93
C ALA A 565 -49.72 12.23 40.04
N SER A 566 -49.38 11.67 41.22
CA SER A 566 -50.22 10.87 42.14
C SER A 566 -50.12 9.34 42.21
N ASN A 567 -50.02 8.88 43.47
CA ASN A 567 -50.64 7.71 44.11
C ASN A 567 -50.34 6.25 43.69
N ALA A 568 -49.83 5.52 44.69
CA ALA A 568 -50.39 4.29 45.26
C ALA A 568 -50.13 2.89 44.63
N GLU A 569 -49.57 2.05 45.51
CA GLU A 569 -49.98 0.67 45.85
C GLU A 569 -49.64 -0.59 45.00
N ASP A 570 -49.30 -1.61 45.80
CA ASP A 570 -49.40 -3.08 45.68
C ASP A 570 -48.55 -3.94 44.70
N ARG A 571 -47.58 -4.61 45.34
CA ARG A 571 -47.32 -6.07 45.35
C ARG A 571 -46.89 -6.87 44.10
N SER A 572 -45.81 -7.63 44.37
CA SER A 572 -45.57 -9.04 43.98
C SER A 572 -44.96 -9.30 42.59
N LYS A 573 -44.13 -10.34 42.36
CA LYS A 573 -43.49 -11.33 43.27
C LYS A 573 -42.36 -12.08 42.52
N TYR A 574 -41.26 -12.42 43.21
CA TYR A 574 -40.31 -13.52 42.87
C TYR A 574 -39.50 -13.42 41.55
N VAL A 575 -38.26 -13.95 41.42
CA VAL A 575 -37.20 -14.35 42.38
C VAL A 575 -35.84 -14.43 41.64
N ALA A 576 -34.76 -14.79 42.37
CA ALA A 576 -33.41 -15.15 41.92
C ALA A 576 -32.42 -14.00 41.70
N GLU A 577 -31.55 -13.82 42.71
CA GLU A 577 -30.30 -13.07 42.63
C GLU A 577 -29.17 -13.98 42.12
N THR A 578 -28.24 -13.45 41.32
CA THR A 578 -26.86 -13.96 41.28
C THR A 578 -25.88 -12.83 40.95
N GLU A 579 -24.96 -12.54 41.85
CA GLU A 579 -23.79 -11.67 41.62
C GLU A 579 -22.52 -12.36 42.16
N PRO A 580 -21.30 -11.95 41.72
CA PRO A 580 -20.27 -12.95 41.39
C PRO A 580 -19.02 -12.92 42.28
N SER A 581 -18.15 -13.91 42.12
CA SER A 581 -16.76 -13.83 42.58
C SER A 581 -15.77 -14.45 41.58
N LYS A 582 -14.56 -13.90 41.59
CA LYS A 582 -13.42 -14.28 40.73
C LYS A 582 -12.62 -15.40 41.39
N ALA A 583 -11.91 -16.21 40.59
CA ALA A 583 -10.74 -16.95 41.04
C ALA A 583 -9.70 -17.05 39.91
N SER A 584 -8.45 -17.37 40.26
CA SER A 584 -7.32 -17.45 39.32
C SER A 584 -6.34 -18.56 39.72
N SER A 585 -5.49 -18.94 38.75
CA SER A 585 -4.19 -19.62 38.90
C SER A 585 -4.10 -21.06 39.47
N ASN A 586 -3.63 -21.95 38.57
CA ASN A 586 -2.52 -22.92 38.75
C ASN A 586 -2.69 -24.26 39.50
N LEU A 587 -2.35 -25.36 38.78
CA LEU A 587 -1.60 -26.59 39.16
C LEU A 587 -2.01 -27.42 40.41
N SER A 588 -1.94 -28.77 40.45
CA SER A 588 -1.40 -29.79 39.52
C SER A 588 -1.85 -31.24 39.87
N SER A 589 -1.44 -32.22 39.03
CA SER A 589 -1.17 -33.66 39.30
C SER A 589 -2.36 -34.61 39.57
N ALA A 590 -2.33 -35.93 39.26
CA ALA A 590 -1.50 -36.81 38.39
C ALA A 590 -2.12 -38.25 38.36
N GLN A 591 -1.39 -39.28 37.85
CA GLN A 591 -1.75 -40.73 37.74
C GLN A 591 -2.76 -41.06 36.62
N GLU A 592 -2.72 -42.18 35.87
CA GLU A 592 -1.84 -43.38 35.73
C GLU A 592 -1.51 -43.56 34.20
N ALA A 593 -0.44 -44.20 33.68
CA ALA A 593 0.19 -45.53 33.88
C ALA A 593 -0.68 -46.73 33.38
N ASP A 594 -0.20 -47.75 32.66
CA ASP A 594 1.00 -47.98 31.82
C ASP A 594 0.79 -49.28 30.98
N ALA A 595 1.48 -49.51 29.84
CA ALA A 595 1.76 -50.81 29.15
C ALA A 595 1.91 -50.75 27.60
N ASP A 596 2.87 -51.53 27.07
CA ASP A 596 3.08 -51.86 25.63
C ASP A 596 2.25 -53.08 25.17
N GLU A 597 2.01 -53.20 23.85
CA GLU A 597 2.51 -54.35 23.07
C GLU A 597 2.55 -54.08 21.54
N SER A 598 3.19 -54.97 20.77
CA SER A 598 3.51 -54.78 19.33
C SER A 598 3.28 -56.07 18.53
N LEU A 599 3.16 -55.98 17.19
CA LEU A 599 3.78 -56.88 16.18
C LEU A 599 3.24 -56.71 14.73
N ASN A 600 4.06 -57.09 13.74
CA ASN A 600 3.68 -57.35 12.33
C ASN A 600 3.27 -58.83 12.15
N PRO A 601 2.58 -59.20 11.04
CA PRO A 601 3.26 -59.71 9.83
C PRO A 601 2.64 -59.10 8.52
N THR A 602 3.19 -59.10 7.30
CA THR A 602 3.79 -60.16 6.43
C THR A 602 2.82 -61.34 6.14
N GLU A 603 2.76 -61.96 4.94
CA GLU A 603 3.64 -61.94 3.75
C GLU A 603 2.91 -62.41 2.47
N ALA A 604 3.65 -62.46 1.33
CA ALA A 604 3.40 -63.26 0.11
C ALA A 604 2.24 -62.85 -0.85
N GLU A 605 2.35 -63.02 -2.18
CA GLU A 605 3.50 -63.43 -3.02
C GLU A 605 3.36 -62.87 -4.46
N LEU A 606 4.49 -62.59 -5.13
CA LEU A 606 4.56 -62.32 -6.57
C LEU A 606 5.42 -63.41 -7.22
N THR A 607 4.92 -64.03 -8.30
CA THR A 607 5.69 -65.01 -9.08
C THR A 607 6.09 -64.43 -10.44
N GLU A 608 7.37 -64.59 -10.78
CA GLU A 608 7.93 -64.16 -12.05
C GLU A 608 7.54 -65.11 -13.19
N ALA A 609 7.39 -64.56 -14.40
CA ALA A 609 7.45 -65.33 -15.65
C ALA A 609 8.34 -64.55 -16.64
N SER A 610 9.62 -64.96 -16.74
CA SER A 610 10.59 -64.29 -17.60
C SER A 610 10.46 -64.72 -19.07
N GLY A 611 10.54 -63.74 -19.98
CA GLY A 611 10.50 -63.95 -21.43
C GLY A 611 11.40 -62.94 -22.14
N MET A 612 12.56 -63.38 -22.61
CA MET A 612 13.56 -62.51 -23.25
C MET A 612 13.22 -62.25 -24.73
N ALA A 613 13.17 -60.97 -25.12
CA ALA A 613 13.28 -60.55 -26.52
C ALA A 613 13.95 -59.17 -26.65
N SER A 614 15.28 -59.20 -26.62
CA SER A 614 16.24 -58.29 -27.29
C SER A 614 15.81 -56.92 -27.81
N CYS A 615 16.61 -55.90 -27.47
CA CYS A 615 16.60 -54.56 -28.05
C CYS A 615 16.56 -54.55 -29.60
N ALA A 616 15.75 -53.65 -30.16
CA ALA A 616 15.96 -53.09 -31.48
C ALA A 616 15.89 -51.56 -31.36
N ALA A 617 17.05 -50.89 -31.40
CA ALA A 617 17.10 -49.44 -31.52
C ALA A 617 16.98 -49.09 -33.01
N HIS A 618 15.85 -48.50 -33.40
CA HIS A 618 15.77 -47.62 -34.57
C HIS A 618 15.73 -46.20 -34.02
N GLU A 619 16.85 -45.48 -34.07
CA GLU A 619 17.28 -44.73 -35.25
C GLU A 619 16.34 -43.56 -35.54
N ASP A 620 16.62 -42.43 -34.86
CA ASP A 620 16.13 -41.10 -35.23
C ASP A 620 16.70 -40.70 -36.62
N VAL A 621 16.14 -41.28 -37.69
CA VAL A 621 16.47 -40.89 -39.06
C VAL A 621 15.71 -39.62 -39.41
N LEU A 622 16.47 -38.60 -39.82
CA LEU A 622 15.99 -37.33 -40.35
C LEU A 622 14.96 -37.56 -41.49
N LEU A 623 13.69 -37.34 -41.17
CA LEU A 623 12.60 -37.22 -42.14
C LEU A 623 11.84 -35.90 -41.90
N ASP A 624 12.58 -34.80 -41.93
CA ASP A 624 12.06 -33.53 -42.47
C ASP A 624 11.84 -33.71 -43.98
N SER A 625 10.83 -34.52 -44.32
CA SER A 625 10.21 -34.46 -45.63
C SER A 625 9.45 -33.15 -45.69
N GLU A 626 9.94 -32.19 -46.45
CA GLU A 626 9.20 -30.98 -46.79
C GLU A 626 7.84 -31.41 -47.36
N MET A 627 6.77 -31.17 -46.60
CA MET A 627 5.41 -31.43 -47.09
C MET A 627 5.13 -30.46 -48.23
N ASN A 628 4.61 -30.96 -49.35
CA ASN A 628 4.14 -30.10 -50.44
C ASN A 628 3.17 -29.06 -49.86
N GLU A 629 3.37 -27.77 -50.16
CA GLU A 629 2.56 -26.69 -49.58
C GLU A 629 1.05 -26.93 -49.79
N SER A 630 0.67 -27.52 -50.93
CA SER A 630 -0.69 -27.96 -51.23
C SER A 630 -1.24 -28.97 -50.21
N GLU A 631 -0.49 -30.03 -49.89
CA GLU A 631 -0.91 -31.07 -48.94
C GLU A 631 -1.04 -30.51 -47.52
N PHE A 632 -0.15 -29.59 -47.14
CA PHE A 632 -0.23 -28.85 -45.88
C PHE A 632 -1.50 -27.99 -45.81
N THR A 633 -1.84 -27.26 -46.88
CA THR A 633 -3.10 -26.49 -46.94
C THR A 633 -4.35 -27.36 -46.97
N ASP A 634 -4.33 -28.50 -47.65
CA ASP A 634 -5.46 -29.42 -47.73
C ASP A 634 -5.75 -30.06 -46.35
N GLN A 635 -4.72 -30.48 -45.62
CA GLN A 635 -4.86 -31.01 -44.26
C GLN A 635 -5.39 -29.95 -43.28
N ILE A 636 -4.89 -28.70 -43.37
CA ILE A 636 -5.45 -27.57 -42.60
C ILE A 636 -6.94 -27.32 -42.96
N SER A 637 -7.32 -27.46 -44.23
CA SER A 637 -8.73 -27.33 -44.64
C SER A 637 -9.62 -28.43 -44.03
N SER A 638 -9.08 -29.63 -43.83
CA SER A 638 -9.75 -30.74 -43.16
C SER A 638 -9.94 -30.45 -41.66
N VAL A 639 -8.88 -30.04 -40.97
CA VAL A 639 -8.92 -29.62 -39.55
C VAL A 639 -9.93 -28.50 -39.33
N LYS A 640 -9.91 -27.43 -40.16
CA LYS A 640 -10.90 -26.33 -40.09
C LYS A 640 -12.34 -26.84 -40.23
N ARG A 641 -12.59 -27.75 -41.18
CA ARG A 641 -13.94 -28.33 -41.42
C ARG A 641 -14.41 -29.16 -40.23
N ARG A 642 -13.56 -30.05 -39.72
CA ARG A 642 -13.93 -30.97 -38.63
C ARG A 642 -14.09 -30.23 -37.29
N LEU A 643 -13.30 -29.19 -37.03
CA LEU A 643 -13.54 -28.24 -35.92
C LEU A 643 -14.90 -27.54 -36.05
N MET A 644 -15.31 -27.14 -37.26
CA MET A 644 -16.61 -26.49 -37.49
C MET A 644 -17.82 -27.44 -37.32
N GLU A 645 -17.62 -28.74 -37.56
CA GLU A 645 -18.59 -29.80 -37.25
C GLU A 645 -18.67 -30.06 -35.74
N ARG A 646 -17.51 -30.29 -35.10
CA ARG A 646 -17.39 -30.56 -33.65
C ARG A 646 -17.94 -29.43 -32.77
N THR A 647 -17.83 -28.18 -33.21
CA THR A 647 -18.31 -26.98 -32.47
C THR A 647 -19.76 -26.58 -32.78
N GLU A 648 -20.58 -27.43 -33.40
CA GLU A 648 -22.01 -27.15 -33.59
C GLU A 648 -22.72 -26.96 -32.25
N GLY A 649 -23.36 -25.79 -32.07
CA GLY A 649 -24.07 -25.43 -30.83
C GLY A 649 -23.18 -24.86 -29.72
N TYR A 650 -21.86 -24.78 -29.89
CA TYR A 650 -20.95 -24.25 -28.87
C TYR A 650 -21.18 -22.77 -28.60
N GLY A 651 -21.32 -22.43 -27.30
CA GLY A 651 -21.33 -21.06 -26.80
C GLY A 651 -19.93 -20.48 -26.55
N ALA A 652 -19.85 -19.18 -26.29
CA ALA A 652 -18.62 -18.44 -26.06
C ALA A 652 -17.67 -19.09 -25.00
N PRO A 653 -18.16 -19.54 -23.82
CA PRO A 653 -17.28 -20.15 -22.82
C PRO A 653 -16.74 -21.54 -23.23
N LEU A 654 -17.45 -22.26 -24.12
CA LEU A 654 -17.00 -23.55 -24.64
C LEU A 654 -15.93 -23.35 -25.73
N LEU A 655 -16.14 -22.37 -26.61
CA LEU A 655 -15.15 -21.95 -27.60
C LEU A 655 -13.84 -21.48 -26.93
N GLU A 656 -13.93 -20.66 -25.87
CA GLU A 656 -12.76 -20.19 -25.10
C GLU A 656 -12.02 -21.35 -24.39
N ARG A 657 -12.75 -22.34 -23.85
CA ARG A 657 -12.14 -23.56 -23.29
C ARG A 657 -11.42 -24.40 -24.35
N LEU A 658 -12.01 -24.55 -25.54
CA LEU A 658 -11.41 -25.26 -26.67
C LEU A 658 -10.10 -24.59 -27.12
N TYR A 659 -10.08 -23.26 -27.24
CA TYR A 659 -8.85 -22.50 -27.51
C TYR A 659 -7.77 -22.79 -26.47
N CYS A 660 -8.11 -22.74 -25.17
CA CYS A 660 -7.16 -23.00 -24.10
C CYS A 660 -6.62 -24.46 -24.10
N ARG A 661 -7.45 -25.46 -24.46
CA ARG A 661 -7.00 -26.85 -24.68
C ARG A 661 -5.99 -26.93 -25.83
N LEU A 662 -6.35 -26.40 -27.00
CA LEU A 662 -5.53 -26.43 -28.22
C LEU A 662 -4.19 -25.73 -28.03
N VAL A 663 -4.18 -24.50 -27.51
CA VAL A 663 -2.95 -23.73 -27.28
C VAL A 663 -2.05 -24.42 -26.25
N LYS A 664 -2.61 -25.05 -25.21
CA LYS A 664 -1.79 -25.80 -24.24
C LYS A 664 -1.04 -26.96 -24.91
N GLY A 665 -1.71 -27.80 -25.71
CA GLY A 665 -1.05 -28.91 -26.42
C GLY A 665 -0.02 -28.42 -27.44
N VAL A 666 -0.35 -27.36 -28.19
CA VAL A 666 0.57 -26.72 -29.15
C VAL A 666 1.82 -26.16 -28.46
N LEU A 667 1.71 -25.63 -27.23
CA LEU A 667 2.85 -25.15 -26.45
C LEU A 667 3.82 -26.27 -26.02
N GLU A 668 3.42 -27.54 -26.07
CA GLU A 668 4.33 -28.67 -25.79
C GLU A 668 5.10 -29.12 -27.05
N MET A 669 4.66 -28.71 -28.24
CA MET A 669 5.24 -29.09 -29.54
C MET A 669 6.45 -28.23 -29.97
N LYS A 670 7.28 -28.79 -30.88
CA LYS A 670 8.56 -28.21 -31.33
C LYS A 670 8.63 -27.81 -32.81
N SER A 671 7.80 -28.37 -33.69
CA SER A 671 7.81 -28.08 -35.14
C SER A 671 6.39 -27.95 -35.70
N GLN A 672 6.23 -27.26 -36.84
CA GLN A 672 4.93 -27.07 -37.49
C GLN A 672 4.31 -28.41 -37.97
N GLY A 673 5.13 -29.35 -38.45
CA GLY A 673 4.66 -30.70 -38.79
C GLY A 673 4.15 -31.50 -37.59
N ALA A 674 4.76 -31.35 -36.41
CA ALA A 674 4.25 -31.96 -35.18
C ALA A 674 2.93 -31.31 -34.71
N ILE A 675 2.79 -30.00 -34.89
CA ILE A 675 1.54 -29.27 -34.59
C ILE A 675 0.41 -29.71 -35.52
N LEU A 676 0.64 -29.89 -36.82
CA LEU A 676 -0.40 -30.35 -37.74
C LEU A 676 -0.87 -31.78 -37.42
N ARG A 677 0.04 -32.68 -37.03
CA ARG A 677 -0.32 -34.03 -36.53
C ARG A 677 -1.16 -33.94 -35.25
N PHE A 678 -0.69 -33.20 -34.24
CA PHE A 678 -1.46 -32.97 -33.01
C PHE A 678 -2.86 -32.39 -33.28
N LEU A 679 -3.00 -31.46 -34.22
CA LEU A 679 -4.29 -30.88 -34.61
C LEU A 679 -5.23 -31.87 -35.34
N LEU A 680 -4.69 -32.87 -36.03
CA LEU A 680 -5.49 -33.96 -36.61
C LEU A 680 -5.92 -34.93 -35.50
N ASP A 681 -4.95 -35.44 -34.73
CA ASP A 681 -5.17 -36.39 -33.62
C ASP A 681 -6.21 -35.87 -32.61
N PHE A 682 -6.10 -34.59 -32.21
CA PHE A 682 -7.01 -33.93 -31.28
C PHE A 682 -8.45 -33.80 -31.81
N VAL A 683 -8.63 -33.66 -33.13
CA VAL A 683 -9.90 -33.31 -33.77
C VAL A 683 -10.68 -34.55 -34.22
N ASP A 684 -9.98 -35.65 -34.49
CA ASP A 684 -10.58 -36.96 -34.73
C ASP A 684 -11.10 -37.58 -33.42
N ASP A 685 -10.33 -37.52 -32.32
CA ASP A 685 -10.77 -37.95 -30.98
C ASP A 685 -12.00 -37.16 -30.47
N GLU A 686 -13.02 -37.90 -30.01
CA GLU A 686 -14.29 -37.34 -29.55
C GLU A 686 -14.21 -36.82 -28.10
N GLU A 687 -13.32 -37.38 -27.26
CA GLU A 687 -13.24 -37.05 -25.83
C GLU A 687 -12.64 -35.66 -25.55
N ASN A 688 -12.03 -35.03 -26.56
CA ASN A 688 -11.45 -33.68 -26.49
C ASN A 688 -12.45 -32.53 -26.55
N PHE A 689 -13.74 -32.81 -26.76
CA PHE A 689 -14.80 -31.82 -27.00
C PHE A 689 -15.82 -31.73 -25.84
#